data_AF-A0A1X1ESU7-F1
#
_entry.id   AF-A0A1X1ESU7-F1
#
_cell.length_a   1.000
_cell.length_b   1.000
_cell.length_c   1.000
_cell.angle_alpha   90.00
_cell.angle_beta   90.00
_cell.angle_gamma   90.00
#
_symmetry.space_group_name_H-M   'P 1'
#
loop_
_entity.id
_entity.type
_entity.pdbx_description
1 polymer ?
#
loop_
_entity_poly.entity_id
_entity_poly.type
_entity_poly.pdbx_seq_one_letter_code
_entity_poly.pdbx_strand_id
1 'polypeptide(L)'
;MESPTVRRWLLLLTLLCSTLTQADLQPASSVMLPAMMPAPHSTPWPTSPLRVALPAQNSAPWAMRIGDQIWGIDADYLSALSQLTGSHFVLESYPDLSQQLAALTRGEVDLVLSTEHAALPPGIGLSDSWYSSPVRIYRNRDNQRAVMFNSHNAQLTVAQSTLDQLPDNFVRAHRWHSLPGDLQALYALFNQQSDYLVADEASAGFLLSQLQQGQIYQITADPGAGDITLRAMARDPALIQWLNQQLRLLPAEFSNRVRQRWSPPLLRYQDTQTLMLSPVEQQWLAQHREIPYAAETDNAPWSYRDASGNARGFAIDLLNALSQSTGLRFTPRWVANPQQAATLLQQQQVMLSVLPPQDGATTLPVWRAIWGIYTLTSHQPMNWQGLQGQRVGILRADLAQRMLPAGITPQIFDDRAQLWQALNSGQIDALVDNVLSARWRIASHYGDRIHLAFAASDIAWPLAPEISAQQPVLRALLDRALQQIPPETLSQMRDNWSMPPQPGTTMTMRNVPLLVLIAAGIAILVLLILLVRRYLQQRRERLQREQAERANAAKSQFLATASHELRTPMQAILGLLELEQEQHPSARLELMHSSARSLMALLNDLQDHARIESHSFRLSPRPIELAHWLQQQQQFYHPLMRDAGPQLVVEALTPLPAAVLLDGDRLQQVVNNLVANALKFTRAGDIRLTLAVNDDIVLMVADCGSGIPLEEQAQLFEPWYQAPSGKTHAVQGSGLGLFICREIVQRMGGTLTLTSAPGVGTTVQVTLPLQLADGEPAAAASSWPHYPQLRVAIVDDHPTNLLVMQQQLATFAIHAEVFDDGRALLRADARQPFDVLFIDQMMPRPDGFTLLRILRRRQRQRGSAALRILCSADAQLAKQPLQPDEALLIKPITLAAIAPLLARTAHDPLSHLPESLRILAQHNESFIPRICQTLQRTLMQDRDALLAAHEDQNWPELARAAHRMKGSWLLLGIDDIATHCQQLTDAAKQQRLEPESFDLLISLTNRLLKQLESYGTHPFSQRA
;
A
#
# COMPACT_ATOMS: atom_id res chain seq x y z
N MET A 1 -20.12 -18.34 -29.75
CA MET A 1 -19.53 -17.11 -30.31
C MET A 1 -20.19 -15.93 -29.61
N GLU A 2 -19.71 -15.56 -28.44
CA GLU A 2 -20.12 -14.32 -27.77
C GLU A 2 -18.85 -13.55 -27.48
N SER A 3 -18.63 -12.47 -28.24
CA SER A 3 -17.41 -11.70 -28.17
C SER A 3 -17.41 -10.84 -26.89
N PRO A 4 -16.25 -10.67 -26.23
CA PRO A 4 -16.11 -9.80 -25.05
C PRO A 4 -16.40 -8.32 -25.37
N THR A 5 -16.48 -7.95 -26.65
CA THR A 5 -16.87 -6.62 -27.13
C THR A 5 -18.37 -6.38 -26.96
N VAL A 6 -19.25 -7.36 -27.20
CA VAL A 6 -20.70 -7.21 -27.01
C VAL A 6 -21.05 -7.03 -25.53
N ARG A 7 -20.34 -7.74 -24.64
CA ARG A 7 -20.52 -7.61 -23.18
C ARG A 7 -20.06 -6.26 -22.65
N ARG A 8 -19.00 -5.66 -23.23
CA ARG A 8 -18.53 -4.30 -22.90
C ARG A 8 -19.49 -3.23 -23.39
N TRP A 9 -20.06 -3.38 -24.59
CA TRP A 9 -21.06 -2.45 -25.11
C TRP A 9 -22.39 -2.53 -24.37
N LEU A 10 -22.83 -3.73 -23.96
CA LEU A 10 -24.00 -3.89 -23.07
C LEU A 10 -23.77 -3.29 -21.69
N LEU A 11 -22.56 -3.44 -21.10
CA LEU A 11 -22.21 -2.78 -19.84
C LEU A 11 -22.17 -1.25 -19.96
N LEU A 12 -21.62 -0.72 -21.07
CA LEU A 12 -21.63 0.71 -21.37
C LEU A 12 -23.05 1.24 -21.62
N LEU A 13 -23.91 0.50 -22.32
CA LEU A 13 -25.32 0.86 -22.51
C LEU A 13 -26.12 0.79 -21.20
N THR A 14 -25.83 -0.16 -20.30
CA THR A 14 -26.45 -0.17 -18.97
C THR A 14 -25.94 0.95 -18.05
N LEU A 15 -24.70 1.43 -18.25
CA LEU A 15 -24.13 2.59 -17.56
C LEU A 15 -24.57 3.93 -18.15
N LEU A 16 -24.96 3.97 -19.43
CA LEU A 16 -25.51 5.15 -20.12
C LEU A 16 -27.05 5.25 -20.00
N CYS A 17 -27.75 4.13 -19.78
CA CYS A 17 -29.20 4.09 -19.55
C CYS A 17 -29.60 4.12 -18.07
N SER A 18 -28.67 4.26 -17.12
CA SER A 18 -29.03 4.72 -15.78
C SER A 18 -29.29 6.22 -15.85
N THR A 19 -30.45 6.60 -16.39
CA THR A 19 -31.08 7.85 -15.99
C THR A 19 -31.18 7.78 -14.46
N LEU A 20 -30.47 8.67 -13.77
CA LEU A 20 -30.69 8.98 -12.38
C LEU A 20 -32.16 9.39 -12.23
N THR A 21 -33.04 8.44 -11.97
CA THR A 21 -34.29 8.74 -11.26
C THR A 21 -33.83 9.23 -9.89
N GLN A 22 -33.83 10.55 -9.68
CA GLN A 22 -33.82 11.09 -8.32
C GLN A 22 -34.94 10.37 -7.58
N ALA A 23 -34.59 9.57 -6.58
CA ALA A 23 -35.59 8.99 -5.70
C ALA A 23 -36.29 10.17 -5.00
N ASP A 24 -37.61 10.27 -5.15
CA ASP A 24 -38.41 11.29 -4.49
C ASP A 24 -38.21 11.18 -2.98
N LEU A 25 -37.83 12.29 -2.35
CA LEU A 25 -37.68 12.33 -0.90
C LEU A 25 -39.06 12.19 -0.23
N GLN A 26 -39.17 11.29 0.74
CA GLN A 26 -40.43 11.05 1.46
C GLN A 26 -40.36 11.47 2.93
N PRO A 27 -41.42 12.10 3.48
CA PRO A 27 -41.49 12.38 4.91
C PRO A 27 -41.71 11.08 5.70
N ALA A 28 -40.85 10.82 6.68
CA ALA A 28 -40.96 9.69 7.59
C ALA A 28 -41.40 10.17 8.97
N SER A 29 -42.60 9.74 9.40
CA SER A 29 -43.18 10.06 10.70
C SER A 29 -43.58 8.79 11.45
N SER A 30 -43.33 8.77 12.76
CA SER A 30 -43.86 7.76 13.67
C SER A 30 -45.00 8.30 14.55
N VAL A 31 -45.41 9.56 14.35
CA VAL A 31 -46.54 10.18 15.05
C VAL A 31 -47.77 10.04 14.18
N MET A 32 -48.62 9.07 14.49
CA MET A 32 -49.88 8.86 13.79
C MET A 32 -51.00 9.71 14.39
N LEU A 33 -51.89 10.20 13.53
CA LEU A 33 -53.14 10.80 13.96
C LEU A 33 -54.08 9.72 14.56
N PRO A 34 -54.91 10.05 15.57
CA PRO A 34 -55.85 9.10 16.16
C PRO A 34 -56.85 8.56 15.11
N ALA A 35 -57.10 7.25 15.13
CA ALA A 35 -57.92 6.56 14.13
C ALA A 35 -59.42 6.94 14.11
N MET A 36 -59.92 7.68 15.12
CA MET A 36 -61.33 8.05 15.28
C MET A 36 -61.63 9.51 14.90
N MET A 37 -60.94 10.10 13.93
CA MET A 37 -61.37 11.40 13.40
C MET A 37 -62.47 11.21 12.36
N PRO A 38 -63.72 11.65 12.62
CA PRO A 38 -64.59 12.01 11.51
C PRO A 38 -63.91 13.20 10.82
N ALA A 39 -63.73 13.12 9.51
CA ALA A 39 -63.31 14.27 8.70
C ALA A 39 -64.55 14.84 8.03
N PRO A 40 -65.24 15.87 8.56
CA PRO A 40 -66.33 16.48 7.83
C PRO A 40 -65.86 17.67 6.97
N HIS A 41 -64.61 18.15 7.10
CA HIS A 41 -64.20 19.43 6.51
C HIS A 41 -62.76 19.51 5.96
N SER A 42 -61.97 18.44 5.92
CA SER A 42 -60.67 18.48 5.24
C SER A 42 -60.86 18.26 3.74
N THR A 43 -60.51 19.26 2.94
CA THR A 43 -60.47 19.17 1.48
C THR A 43 -59.02 19.03 1.01
N PRO A 44 -58.71 18.10 0.09
CA PRO A 44 -57.40 18.04 -0.53
C PRO A 44 -57.13 19.34 -1.27
N TRP A 45 -55.86 19.75 -1.33
CA TRP A 45 -55.48 20.90 -2.13
C TRP A 45 -55.73 20.61 -3.62
N PRO A 46 -56.34 21.52 -4.41
CA PRO A 46 -56.80 21.22 -5.78
C PRO A 46 -55.69 20.80 -6.74
N THR A 47 -54.45 21.25 -6.51
CA THR A 47 -53.28 20.96 -7.35
C THR A 47 -52.27 20.11 -6.56
N SER A 48 -52.53 18.81 -6.42
CA SER A 48 -51.58 17.83 -5.86
C SER A 48 -50.82 17.13 -7.00
N PRO A 49 -49.52 16.84 -6.88
CA PRO A 49 -48.66 17.00 -5.70
C PRO A 49 -48.20 18.43 -5.43
N LEU A 50 -48.09 18.80 -4.14
CA LEU A 50 -47.46 20.04 -3.68
C LEU A 50 -45.96 19.85 -3.53
N ARG A 51 -45.15 20.67 -4.20
CA ARG A 51 -43.68 20.61 -4.12
C ARG A 51 -43.19 21.46 -2.96
N VAL A 52 -42.44 20.83 -2.04
CA VAL A 52 -41.93 21.45 -0.81
C VAL A 52 -40.41 21.48 -0.85
N ALA A 53 -39.84 22.68 -0.77
CA ALA A 53 -38.41 22.88 -0.60
C ALA A 53 -37.99 22.72 0.86
N LEU A 54 -36.95 21.92 1.10
CA LEU A 54 -36.31 21.67 2.38
C LEU A 54 -34.80 21.92 2.32
N PRO A 55 -34.14 22.23 3.44
CA PRO A 55 -32.70 22.48 3.44
C PRO A 55 -31.93 21.18 3.15
N ALA A 56 -30.85 21.28 2.38
CA ALA A 56 -29.98 20.14 2.08
C ALA A 56 -29.07 19.79 3.27
N GLN A 57 -28.76 20.78 4.13
CA GLN A 57 -28.07 20.57 5.39
C GLN A 57 -29.06 20.13 6.46
N ASN A 58 -28.68 19.16 7.28
CA ASN A 58 -29.51 18.68 8.38
C ASN A 58 -29.59 19.72 9.50
N SER A 59 -30.81 20.07 9.90
CA SER A 59 -31.12 20.91 11.06
C SER A 59 -31.93 20.08 12.06
N ALA A 60 -31.26 19.41 12.99
CA ALA A 60 -31.95 18.56 13.95
C ALA A 60 -32.58 19.37 15.10
N PRO A 61 -33.83 19.11 15.52
CA PRO A 61 -34.78 18.09 15.05
C PRO A 61 -35.76 18.55 13.95
N TRP A 62 -35.58 19.73 13.36
CA TRP A 62 -36.47 20.32 12.36
C TRP A 62 -36.57 19.47 11.08
N ALA A 63 -35.46 19.32 10.36
CA ALA A 63 -35.36 18.53 9.13
C ALA A 63 -34.03 17.77 9.06
N MET A 64 -34.11 16.44 9.00
CA MET A 64 -32.97 15.54 8.95
C MET A 64 -33.13 14.56 7.81
N ARG A 65 -32.24 14.63 6.83
CA ARG A 65 -32.18 13.70 5.72
C ARG A 65 -31.36 12.47 6.08
N ILE A 66 -31.98 11.30 5.97
CA ILE A 66 -31.36 9.99 6.14
C ILE A 66 -31.73 9.13 4.93
N GLY A 67 -30.80 8.96 4.00
CA GLY A 67 -31.07 8.29 2.72
C GLY A 67 -32.04 9.08 1.84
N ASP A 68 -33.14 8.43 1.48
CA ASP A 68 -34.28 8.96 0.71
C ASP A 68 -35.42 9.46 1.59
N GLN A 69 -35.24 9.48 2.91
CA GLN A 69 -36.26 9.92 3.87
C GLN A 69 -35.87 11.20 4.60
N ILE A 70 -36.86 12.06 4.83
CA ILE A 70 -36.78 13.22 5.71
C ILE A 70 -37.46 12.88 7.03
N TRP A 71 -36.73 13.06 8.12
CA TRP A 71 -37.20 12.92 9.51
C TRP A 71 -37.20 14.28 10.18
N GLY A 72 -38.01 14.44 11.22
CA GLY A 72 -38.04 15.65 12.04
C GLY A 72 -39.43 16.21 12.21
N ILE A 73 -39.50 17.41 12.80
CA ILE A 73 -40.75 18.15 13.01
C ILE A 73 -41.43 18.43 11.67
N ASP A 74 -40.67 18.82 10.65
CA ASP A 74 -41.19 19.12 9.30
C ASP A 74 -41.92 17.90 8.72
N ALA A 75 -41.30 16.71 8.82
CA ALA A 75 -41.85 15.46 8.33
C ALA A 75 -43.08 15.02 9.12
N ASP A 76 -43.10 15.20 10.45
CA ASP A 76 -44.23 14.84 11.30
C ASP A 76 -45.47 15.68 10.93
N TYR A 77 -45.32 16.99 10.70
CA TYR A 77 -46.42 17.87 10.28
C TYR A 77 -46.87 17.60 8.85
N LEU A 78 -45.94 17.43 7.90
CA LEU A 78 -46.30 17.10 6.51
C LEU A 78 -47.06 15.76 6.42
N SER A 79 -46.61 14.75 7.17
CA SER A 79 -47.30 13.46 7.26
C SER A 79 -48.69 13.61 7.89
N ALA A 80 -48.84 14.42 8.94
CA ALA A 80 -50.14 14.66 9.57
C ALA A 80 -51.11 15.39 8.62
N LEU A 81 -50.63 16.40 7.90
CA LEU A 81 -51.43 17.10 6.88
C LEU A 81 -51.81 16.18 5.72
N SER A 82 -50.92 15.28 5.30
CA SER A 82 -51.22 14.28 4.27
C SER A 82 -52.30 13.29 4.74
N GLN A 83 -52.20 12.78 5.97
CA GLN A 83 -53.20 11.91 6.58
C GLN A 83 -54.56 12.60 6.77
N LEU A 84 -54.56 13.88 7.14
CA LEU A 84 -55.78 14.66 7.38
C LEU A 84 -56.50 15.04 6.08
N THR A 85 -55.76 15.43 5.04
CA THR A 85 -56.33 16.06 3.83
C THR A 85 -56.33 15.17 2.60
N GLY A 86 -55.54 14.10 2.59
CA GLY A 86 -55.27 13.29 1.40
C GLY A 86 -54.33 13.94 0.39
N SER A 87 -53.74 15.11 0.69
CA SER A 87 -52.79 15.79 -0.20
C SER A 87 -51.43 15.09 -0.19
N HIS A 88 -50.81 14.96 -1.38
CA HIS A 88 -49.45 14.45 -1.54
C HIS A 88 -48.44 15.60 -1.59
N PHE A 89 -47.33 15.44 -0.85
CA PHE A 89 -46.20 16.37 -0.81
C PHE A 89 -44.97 15.71 -1.44
N VAL A 90 -44.33 16.40 -2.39
CA VAL A 90 -43.07 15.99 -3.01
C VAL A 90 -41.97 16.88 -2.45
N LEU A 91 -40.92 16.28 -1.89
CA LEU A 91 -39.88 17.03 -1.19
C LEU A 91 -38.64 17.20 -2.06
N GLU A 92 -38.11 18.42 -2.12
CA GLU A 92 -36.92 18.80 -2.88
C GLU A 92 -35.89 19.48 -1.96
N SER A 93 -34.63 19.06 -2.03
CA SER A 93 -33.55 19.65 -1.20
C SER A 93 -32.82 20.76 -1.91
N TYR A 94 -32.61 21.88 -1.21
CA TYR A 94 -31.83 23.02 -1.70
C TYR A 94 -30.69 23.37 -0.73
N PRO A 95 -29.52 23.84 -1.22
CA PRO A 95 -28.34 24.12 -0.38
C PRO A 95 -28.56 25.11 0.77
N ASP A 96 -29.35 26.15 0.53
CA ASP A 96 -29.57 27.27 1.46
C ASP A 96 -30.96 27.91 1.25
N LEU A 97 -31.41 28.70 2.22
CA LEU A 97 -32.71 29.39 2.18
C LEU A 97 -32.83 30.37 1.00
N SER A 98 -31.74 31.00 0.59
CA SER A 98 -31.77 31.94 -0.55
C SER A 98 -32.15 31.22 -1.84
N GLN A 99 -31.63 30.01 -2.05
CA GLN A 99 -31.97 29.16 -3.20
C GLN A 99 -33.40 28.61 -3.11
N GLN A 100 -33.89 28.27 -1.91
CA GLN A 100 -35.27 27.87 -1.70
C GLN A 100 -36.25 29.00 -2.07
N LEU A 101 -35.97 30.22 -1.61
CA LEU A 101 -36.78 31.40 -1.94
C LEU A 101 -36.68 31.74 -3.44
N ALA A 102 -35.51 31.55 -4.07
CA ALA A 102 -35.37 31.70 -5.52
C ALA A 102 -36.21 30.67 -6.29
N ALA A 103 -36.24 29.41 -5.87
CA ALA A 103 -37.08 28.39 -6.46
C ALA A 103 -38.59 28.68 -6.27
N LEU A 104 -38.96 29.16 -5.08
CA LEU A 104 -40.35 29.56 -4.76
C LEU A 104 -40.81 30.76 -5.62
N THR A 105 -39.94 31.77 -5.80
CA THR A 105 -40.26 32.92 -6.65
C THR A 105 -40.40 32.53 -8.13
N ARG A 106 -39.55 31.61 -8.62
CA ARG A 106 -39.65 31.03 -9.97
C ARG A 106 -40.85 30.08 -10.16
N GLY A 107 -41.48 29.60 -9.09
CA GLY A 107 -42.58 28.63 -9.15
C GLY A 107 -42.14 27.19 -9.41
N GLU A 108 -40.86 26.89 -9.15
CA GLU A 108 -40.30 25.53 -9.19
C GLU A 108 -40.80 24.71 -8.00
N VAL A 109 -41.04 25.36 -6.87
CA VAL A 109 -41.67 24.78 -5.67
C VAL A 109 -42.88 25.61 -5.25
N ASP A 110 -43.81 24.97 -4.55
CA ASP A 110 -45.06 25.59 -4.11
C ASP A 110 -44.98 26.05 -2.63
N LEU A 111 -44.12 25.39 -1.84
CA LEU A 111 -43.95 25.62 -0.40
C LEU A 111 -42.46 25.62 -0.02
N VAL A 112 -42.05 26.48 0.91
CA VAL A 112 -40.78 26.38 1.64
C VAL A 112 -41.11 26.24 3.13
N LEU A 113 -40.54 25.24 3.80
CA LEU A 113 -40.60 25.13 5.26
C LEU A 113 -39.28 25.63 5.85
N SER A 114 -39.37 26.56 6.79
CA SER A 114 -38.18 27.12 7.44
C SER A 114 -38.51 27.67 8.83
N THR A 115 -37.49 27.72 9.68
CA THR A 115 -37.48 28.45 10.94
C THR A 115 -37.00 29.90 10.76
N GLU A 116 -36.30 30.20 9.67
CA GLU A 116 -35.73 31.52 9.39
C GLU A 116 -36.70 32.39 8.59
N HIS A 117 -37.11 33.53 9.17
CA HIS A 117 -38.20 34.37 8.64
C HIS A 117 -37.79 35.81 8.28
N ALA A 118 -36.53 36.17 8.51
CA ALA A 118 -36.07 37.54 8.32
C ALA A 118 -35.99 37.88 6.80
N ALA A 119 -36.59 39.01 6.42
CA ALA A 119 -36.51 39.61 5.08
C ALA A 119 -37.04 38.76 3.91
N LEU A 120 -38.34 38.44 3.92
CA LEU A 120 -38.99 37.76 2.80
C LEU A 120 -39.05 38.62 1.51
N PRO A 121 -38.83 38.03 0.33
CA PRO A 121 -39.08 38.69 -0.94
C PRO A 121 -40.55 39.18 -1.09
N PRO A 122 -40.78 40.29 -1.81
CA PRO A 122 -42.13 40.81 -2.01
C PRO A 122 -43.02 39.80 -2.75
N GLY A 123 -44.24 39.60 -2.26
CA GLY A 123 -45.21 38.67 -2.83
C GLY A 123 -45.20 37.24 -2.25
N ILE A 124 -44.35 36.96 -1.26
CA ILE A 124 -44.38 35.71 -0.49
C ILE A 124 -45.14 35.91 0.82
N GLY A 125 -46.13 35.04 1.08
CA GLY A 125 -46.89 35.00 2.33
C GLY A 125 -46.35 33.96 3.32
N LEU A 126 -46.69 34.13 4.59
CA LEU A 126 -46.33 33.25 5.70
C LEU A 126 -47.57 32.60 6.32
N SER A 127 -47.45 31.32 6.67
CA SER A 127 -48.46 30.61 7.45
C SER A 127 -48.44 31.01 8.94
N ASP A 128 -49.47 30.54 9.64
CA ASP A 128 -49.48 30.42 11.10
C ASP A 128 -48.31 29.50 11.54
N SER A 129 -47.91 29.58 12.82
CA SER A 129 -46.82 28.74 13.36
C SER A 129 -47.23 27.27 13.40
N TRP A 130 -46.45 26.40 12.77
CA TRP A 130 -46.67 24.96 12.81
C TRP A 130 -46.24 24.44 14.17
N TYR A 131 -45.02 24.81 14.58
CA TYR A 131 -44.42 24.45 15.86
C TYR A 131 -43.68 25.65 16.45
N SER A 132 -43.73 25.83 17.76
CA SER A 132 -43.01 26.89 18.48
C SER A 132 -42.07 26.30 19.53
N SER A 133 -40.80 26.68 19.44
CA SER A 133 -39.71 26.27 20.32
C SER A 133 -39.15 27.51 21.03
N PRO A 134 -39.40 27.70 22.33
CA PRO A 134 -38.88 28.86 23.05
C PRO A 134 -37.36 28.81 23.14
N VAL A 135 -36.70 29.96 23.01
CA VAL A 135 -35.25 30.08 23.21
C VAL A 135 -34.94 30.03 24.70
N ARG A 136 -34.02 29.15 25.09
CA ARG A 136 -33.61 28.91 26.48
C ARG A 136 -32.11 29.09 26.65
N ILE A 137 -31.71 29.19 27.91
CA ILE A 137 -30.31 29.24 28.30
C ILE A 137 -29.93 27.92 28.95
N TYR A 138 -28.79 27.38 28.54
CA TYR A 138 -28.24 26.12 29.03
C TYR A 138 -26.88 26.34 29.65
N ARG A 139 -26.56 25.53 30.65
CA ARG A 139 -25.29 25.57 31.34
C ARG A 139 -24.77 24.18 31.66
N ASN A 140 -23.45 24.04 31.63
CA ASN A 140 -22.78 22.82 32.08
C ASN A 140 -22.60 22.83 33.60
N ARG A 141 -23.01 21.75 34.26
CA ARG A 141 -22.83 21.53 35.70
C ARG A 141 -21.37 21.58 36.13
N ASP A 142 -20.45 21.18 35.26
CA ASP A 142 -19.00 21.18 35.55
C ASP A 142 -18.37 22.58 35.44
N ASN A 143 -19.11 23.59 34.95
CA ASN A 143 -18.61 24.96 34.89
C ASN A 143 -18.57 25.62 36.27
N GLN A 144 -17.36 25.76 36.82
CA GLN A 144 -17.08 26.32 38.15
C GLN A 144 -17.03 27.86 38.20
N ARG A 145 -17.16 28.57 37.06
CA ARG A 145 -17.12 30.03 37.04
C ARG A 145 -18.39 30.62 37.62
N ALA A 146 -18.29 31.29 38.78
CA ALA A 146 -19.42 31.99 39.40
C ALA A 146 -19.74 33.30 38.65
N VAL A 147 -20.39 33.16 37.50
CA VAL A 147 -20.72 34.24 36.56
C VAL A 147 -22.19 34.08 36.23
N MET A 148 -22.99 35.13 36.42
CA MET A 148 -24.42 35.15 36.07
C MET A 148 -24.61 35.38 34.57
N PHE A 149 -25.69 34.87 34.00
CA PHE A 149 -26.02 35.01 32.59
C PHE A 149 -26.04 36.48 32.11
N ASN A 150 -26.70 37.37 32.88
CA ASN A 150 -26.85 38.79 32.55
C ASN A 150 -25.58 39.65 32.82
N SER A 151 -24.45 39.03 33.17
CA SER A 151 -23.24 39.76 33.50
C SER A 151 -22.39 40.04 32.25
N HIS A 152 -21.71 41.20 32.24
CA HIS A 152 -20.88 41.63 31.09
C HIS A 152 -19.68 40.71 30.80
N ASN A 153 -19.30 39.86 31.75
CA ASN A 153 -18.21 38.89 31.65
C ASN A 153 -18.67 37.44 31.36
N ALA A 154 -19.98 37.23 31.16
CA ALA A 154 -20.52 35.96 30.69
C ALA A 154 -20.13 35.72 29.23
N GLN A 155 -19.63 34.52 28.95
CA GLN A 155 -19.34 34.06 27.59
C GLN A 155 -20.49 33.20 27.10
N LEU A 156 -21.25 33.70 26.13
CA LEU A 156 -22.40 32.99 25.58
C LEU A 156 -22.04 32.40 24.22
N THR A 157 -22.38 31.14 24.00
CA THR A 157 -22.32 30.48 22.69
C THR A 157 -23.72 30.30 22.12
N VAL A 158 -23.83 30.38 20.80
CA VAL A 158 -25.09 30.27 20.06
C VAL A 158 -24.79 29.77 18.64
N ALA A 159 -25.73 29.06 18.01
CA ALA A 159 -25.62 28.76 16.59
C ALA A 159 -25.95 30.01 15.76
N GLN A 160 -25.26 30.18 14.62
CA GLN A 160 -25.45 31.36 13.77
C GLN A 160 -26.91 31.53 13.32
N SER A 161 -27.56 30.43 12.91
CA SER A 161 -28.96 30.42 12.49
C SER A 161 -29.92 30.87 13.61
N THR A 162 -29.65 30.50 14.86
CA THR A 162 -30.43 30.98 16.01
C THR A 162 -30.14 32.44 16.30
N LEU A 163 -28.86 32.85 16.26
CA LEU A 163 -28.44 34.23 16.56
C LEU A 163 -29.10 35.25 15.62
N ASP A 164 -29.23 34.92 14.33
CA ASP A 164 -29.86 35.77 13.33
C ASP A 164 -31.37 35.96 13.53
N GLN A 165 -32.00 35.12 14.35
CA GLN A 165 -33.42 35.18 14.70
C GLN A 165 -33.67 35.86 16.05
N LEU A 166 -32.62 36.15 16.82
CA LEU A 166 -32.76 36.77 18.14
C LEU A 166 -33.07 38.28 18.04
N PRO A 167 -33.86 38.84 18.97
CA PRO A 167 -34.12 40.28 19.02
C PRO A 167 -32.85 41.14 19.13
N ASP A 168 -32.74 42.22 18.34
CA ASP A 168 -31.56 43.11 18.31
C ASP A 168 -31.14 43.67 19.68
N ASN A 169 -32.11 43.90 20.58
CA ASN A 169 -31.86 44.35 21.94
C ASN A 169 -31.19 43.25 22.78
N PHE A 170 -31.62 42.00 22.61
CA PHE A 170 -31.05 40.84 23.28
C PHE A 170 -29.64 40.51 22.77
N VAL A 171 -29.45 40.59 21.44
CA VAL A 171 -28.13 40.39 20.82
C VAL A 171 -27.12 41.44 21.30
N ARG A 172 -27.50 42.72 21.37
CA ARG A 172 -26.61 43.80 21.84
C ARG A 172 -26.29 43.76 23.33
N ALA A 173 -27.13 43.12 24.14
CA ALA A 173 -26.94 43.05 25.59
C ALA A 173 -25.82 42.06 26.01
N HIS A 174 -25.38 41.17 25.11
CA HIS A 174 -24.48 40.06 25.45
C HIS A 174 -23.28 39.95 24.52
N ARG A 175 -22.23 39.23 24.97
CA ARG A 175 -21.06 38.89 24.15
C ARG A 175 -21.22 37.46 23.61
N TRP A 176 -21.22 37.35 22.29
CA TRP A 176 -21.50 36.10 21.59
C TRP A 176 -20.26 35.45 21.00
N HIS A 177 -20.16 34.15 21.17
CA HIS A 177 -19.34 33.26 20.38
C HIS A 177 -20.26 32.46 19.45
N SER A 178 -20.38 32.91 18.20
CA SER A 178 -21.24 32.25 17.21
C SER A 178 -20.53 31.06 16.58
N LEU A 179 -21.25 29.95 16.40
CA LEU A 179 -20.77 28.74 15.74
C LEU A 179 -21.73 28.30 14.61
N PRO A 180 -21.27 27.54 13.60
CA PRO A 180 -22.08 27.22 12.42
C PRO A 180 -23.35 26.41 12.70
N GLY A 181 -23.43 25.61 13.77
CA GLY A 181 -24.62 24.83 14.09
C GLY A 181 -24.74 24.44 15.57
N ASP A 182 -25.95 24.01 15.95
CA ASP A 182 -26.33 23.75 17.35
C ASP A 182 -25.48 22.69 18.03
N LEU A 183 -25.08 21.64 17.29
CA LEU A 183 -24.22 20.59 17.83
C LEU A 183 -22.84 21.13 18.22
N GLN A 184 -22.26 22.01 17.41
CA GLN A 184 -20.96 22.62 17.71
C GLN A 184 -21.07 23.61 18.87
N ALA A 185 -22.15 24.39 18.90
CA ALA A 185 -22.48 25.27 20.00
C ALA A 185 -22.60 24.51 21.34
N LEU A 186 -23.24 23.33 21.30
CA LEU A 186 -23.35 22.45 22.44
C LEU A 186 -22.01 21.85 22.88
N TYR A 187 -21.14 21.45 21.93
CA TYR A 187 -19.79 20.98 22.25
C TYR A 187 -18.91 22.05 22.89
N ALA A 188 -19.05 23.32 22.50
CA ALA A 188 -18.33 24.42 23.16
C ALA A 188 -18.70 24.53 24.64
N LEU A 189 -19.98 24.36 24.98
CA LEU A 189 -20.46 24.31 26.36
C LEU A 189 -19.94 23.07 27.11
N PHE A 190 -19.92 21.90 26.47
CA PHE A 190 -19.36 20.68 27.07
C PHE A 190 -17.86 20.83 27.39
N ASN A 191 -17.11 21.41 26.46
CA ASN A 191 -15.67 21.62 26.59
C ASN A 191 -15.30 22.81 27.46
N GLN A 192 -16.28 23.43 28.15
CA GLN A 192 -16.09 24.60 29.02
C GLN A 192 -15.44 25.80 28.30
N GLN A 193 -15.65 25.92 26.99
CA GLN A 193 -15.19 27.06 26.19
C GLN A 193 -16.11 28.28 26.32
N SER A 194 -17.31 28.07 26.86
CA SER A 194 -18.29 29.10 27.16
C SER A 194 -19.01 28.84 28.48
N ASP A 195 -19.57 29.90 29.04
CA ASP A 195 -20.30 29.80 30.29
C ASP A 195 -21.73 29.27 30.09
N TYR A 196 -22.34 29.71 28.99
CA TYR A 196 -23.73 29.45 28.66
C TYR A 196 -23.88 29.14 27.17
N LEU A 197 -24.86 28.32 26.85
CA LEU A 197 -25.38 28.13 25.49
C LEU A 197 -26.78 28.75 25.42
N VAL A 198 -27.05 29.49 24.35
CA VAL A 198 -28.40 29.93 24.00
C VAL A 198 -28.84 29.14 22.78
N ALA A 199 -29.96 28.44 22.89
CA ALA A 199 -30.53 27.60 21.85
C ALA A 199 -32.03 27.41 22.08
N ASP A 200 -32.78 27.00 21.06
CA ASP A 200 -34.19 26.65 21.24
C ASP A 200 -34.39 25.29 21.93
N GLU A 201 -35.52 25.14 22.63
CA GLU A 201 -35.80 23.99 23.49
C GLU A 201 -35.82 22.65 22.74
N ALA A 202 -36.32 22.64 21.50
CA ALA A 202 -36.36 21.46 20.64
C ALA A 202 -34.97 21.04 20.16
N SER A 203 -34.17 21.96 19.63
CA SER A 203 -32.80 21.66 19.16
C SER A 203 -31.90 21.17 20.29
N ALA A 204 -31.85 21.91 21.41
CA ALA A 204 -31.05 21.53 22.55
C ALA A 204 -31.55 20.23 23.21
N GLY A 205 -32.87 20.10 23.41
CA GLY A 205 -33.49 18.90 23.99
C GLY A 205 -33.22 17.64 23.17
N PHE A 206 -33.40 17.72 21.85
CA PHE A 206 -33.09 16.61 20.95
C PHE A 206 -31.61 16.23 21.04
N LEU A 207 -30.69 17.17 20.83
CA LEU A 207 -29.25 16.89 20.82
C LEU A 207 -28.76 16.33 22.15
N LEU A 208 -29.21 16.89 23.28
CA LEU A 208 -28.87 16.40 24.61
C LEU A 208 -29.38 14.98 24.86
N SER A 209 -30.58 14.65 24.36
CA SER A 209 -31.12 13.29 24.47
C SER A 209 -30.29 12.27 23.69
N GLN A 210 -29.80 12.64 22.50
CA GLN A 210 -28.96 11.77 21.67
C GLN A 210 -27.56 11.58 22.25
N LEU A 211 -27.00 12.62 22.87
CA LEU A 211 -25.68 12.54 23.51
C LEU A 211 -25.70 11.79 24.83
N GLN A 212 -26.87 11.55 25.43
CA GLN A 212 -27.05 10.86 26.73
C GLN A 212 -26.25 11.50 27.88
N GLN A 213 -26.02 12.82 27.82
CA GLN A 213 -25.22 13.55 28.81
C GLN A 213 -26.11 14.32 29.79
N GLY A 214 -26.18 13.85 31.04
CA GLY A 214 -26.98 14.48 32.11
C GLY A 214 -26.32 15.69 32.79
N GLN A 215 -25.22 16.20 32.26
CA GLN A 215 -24.45 17.31 32.86
C GLN A 215 -25.00 18.69 32.49
N ILE A 216 -25.70 18.81 31.36
CA ILE A 216 -26.28 20.08 30.93
C ILE A 216 -27.67 20.24 31.53
N TYR A 217 -27.97 21.45 31.99
CA TYR A 217 -29.28 21.81 32.53
C TYR A 217 -29.75 23.13 31.92
N GLN A 218 -31.05 23.37 32.02
CA GLN A 218 -31.69 24.59 31.56
C GLN A 218 -31.80 25.59 32.73
N ILE A 219 -31.62 26.88 32.46
CA ILE A 219 -31.89 27.94 33.44
C ILE A 219 -33.38 28.27 33.45
N THR A 220 -33.96 28.39 34.64
CA THR A 220 -35.40 28.65 34.83
C THR A 220 -35.83 30.02 34.32
N ALA A 221 -34.96 31.03 34.40
CA ALA A 221 -35.26 32.39 33.97
C ALA A 221 -35.51 32.45 32.45
N ASP A 222 -36.58 33.12 32.06
CA ASP A 222 -36.84 33.42 30.65
C ASP A 222 -35.84 34.51 30.18
N PRO A 223 -35.00 34.23 29.17
CA PRO A 223 -34.11 35.24 28.62
C PRO A 223 -34.82 36.43 27.95
N GLY A 224 -36.12 36.32 27.63
CA GLY A 224 -36.81 37.30 26.78
C GLY A 224 -36.34 37.25 25.33
N ALA A 225 -35.78 36.11 24.91
CA ALA A 225 -35.23 35.88 23.58
C ALA A 225 -36.29 35.52 22.52
N GLY A 226 -37.53 35.25 22.94
CA GLY A 226 -38.63 34.85 22.06
C GLY A 226 -38.59 33.36 21.67
N ASP A 227 -39.33 33.03 20.61
CA ASP A 227 -39.51 31.66 20.13
C ASP A 227 -38.96 31.50 18.71
N ILE A 228 -38.33 30.35 18.45
CA ILE A 228 -38.07 29.86 17.10
C ILE A 228 -39.31 29.13 16.61
N THR A 229 -39.95 29.67 15.57
CA THR A 229 -41.20 29.13 15.03
C THR A 229 -40.97 28.50 13.68
N LEU A 230 -41.49 27.30 13.44
CA LEU A 230 -41.56 26.70 12.10
C LEU A 230 -42.77 27.26 11.35
N ARG A 231 -42.57 27.78 10.15
CA ARG A 231 -43.68 28.22 9.28
C ARG A 231 -43.46 27.82 7.84
N ALA A 232 -44.56 27.82 7.10
CA ALA A 232 -44.60 27.67 5.66
C ALA A 232 -44.58 29.03 4.97
N MET A 233 -43.81 29.12 3.88
CA MET A 233 -43.78 30.25 2.96
C MET A 233 -44.34 29.81 1.61
N ALA A 234 -45.24 30.60 1.05
CA ALA A 234 -45.79 30.33 -0.28
C ALA A 234 -46.10 31.63 -1.03
N ARG A 235 -46.08 31.55 -2.36
CA ARG A 235 -46.46 32.67 -3.24
C ARG A 235 -47.98 32.82 -3.34
N ASP A 236 -48.73 31.72 -3.26
CA ASP A 236 -50.19 31.72 -3.35
C ASP A 236 -50.84 31.99 -1.97
N PRO A 237 -51.53 33.13 -1.77
CA PRO A 237 -52.23 33.41 -0.53
C PRO A 237 -53.32 32.39 -0.20
N ALA A 238 -53.95 31.76 -1.21
CA ALA A 238 -54.96 30.74 -1.00
C ALA A 238 -54.34 29.47 -0.38
N LEU A 239 -53.11 29.11 -0.78
CA LEU A 239 -52.39 27.99 -0.20
C LEU A 239 -52.05 28.23 1.28
N ILE A 240 -51.61 29.45 1.62
CA ILE A 240 -51.38 29.86 3.02
C ILE A 240 -52.67 29.77 3.83
N GLN A 241 -53.78 30.31 3.31
CA GLN A 241 -55.06 30.26 4.00
C GLN A 241 -55.54 28.81 4.22
N TRP A 242 -55.36 27.95 3.21
CA TRP A 242 -55.69 26.54 3.33
C TRP A 242 -54.82 25.85 4.38
N LEU A 243 -53.50 26.03 4.36
CA LEU A 243 -52.59 25.47 5.38
C LEU A 243 -53.01 25.90 6.80
N ASN A 244 -53.32 27.18 6.99
CA ASN A 244 -53.75 27.69 8.30
C ASN A 244 -55.06 27.07 8.78
N GLN A 245 -56.01 26.78 7.87
CA GLN A 245 -57.24 26.07 8.22
C GLN A 245 -56.95 24.63 8.63
N GLN A 246 -56.09 23.92 7.89
CA GLN A 246 -55.77 22.52 8.19
C GLN A 246 -54.97 22.38 9.50
N LEU A 247 -54.05 23.30 9.78
CA LEU A 247 -53.29 23.31 11.04
C LEU A 247 -54.21 23.47 12.26
N ARG A 248 -55.29 24.25 12.16
CA ARG A 248 -56.28 24.43 13.26
C ARG A 248 -57.13 23.18 13.51
N LEU A 249 -57.21 22.27 12.53
CA LEU A 249 -57.93 21.00 12.68
C LEU A 249 -57.06 19.90 13.33
N LEU A 250 -55.74 20.10 13.45
CA LEU A 250 -54.87 19.13 14.11
C LEU A 250 -55.17 19.05 15.62
N PRO A 251 -55.34 17.84 16.20
CA PRO A 251 -55.60 17.69 17.62
C PRO A 251 -54.44 18.18 18.50
N ALA A 252 -54.75 18.74 19.68
CA ALA A 252 -53.73 19.14 20.66
C ALA A 252 -52.83 17.96 21.10
N GLU A 253 -53.37 16.73 21.10
CA GLU A 253 -52.60 15.51 21.39
C GLU A 253 -51.46 15.27 20.39
N PHE A 254 -51.66 15.60 19.11
CA PHE A 254 -50.61 15.48 18.10
C PHE A 254 -49.43 16.40 18.44
N SER A 255 -49.70 17.69 18.67
CA SER A 255 -48.68 18.68 19.02
C SER A 255 -47.94 18.31 20.31
N ASN A 256 -48.64 17.74 21.29
CA ASN A 256 -48.02 17.25 22.53
C ASN A 256 -47.08 16.06 22.28
N ARG A 257 -47.46 15.11 21.41
CA ARG A 257 -46.60 13.96 21.05
C ARG A 257 -45.36 14.40 20.27
N VAL A 258 -45.52 15.32 19.32
CA VAL A 258 -44.38 15.91 18.58
C VAL A 258 -43.43 16.60 19.56
N ARG A 259 -43.95 17.41 20.49
CA ARG A 259 -43.14 18.08 21.52
C ARG A 259 -42.42 17.08 22.44
N GLN A 260 -43.11 16.07 22.95
CA GLN A 260 -42.49 15.04 23.81
C GLN A 260 -41.39 14.26 23.10
N ARG A 261 -41.55 14.01 21.80
CA ARG A 261 -40.59 13.26 20.98
C ARG A 261 -39.33 14.07 20.70
N TRP A 262 -39.48 15.32 20.29
CA TRP A 262 -38.36 16.14 19.81
C TRP A 262 -37.79 17.11 20.84
N SER A 263 -38.53 17.40 21.91
CA SER A 263 -38.14 18.32 22.98
C SER A 263 -38.35 17.67 24.35
N PRO A 264 -37.60 16.59 24.69
CA PRO A 264 -37.73 15.95 25.99
C PRO A 264 -37.43 16.95 27.11
N PRO A 265 -38.15 16.89 28.25
CA PRO A 265 -37.97 17.85 29.33
C PRO A 265 -36.55 17.74 29.92
N LEU A 266 -35.91 18.88 30.11
CA LEU A 266 -34.60 18.97 30.76
C LEU A 266 -34.74 19.49 32.19
N LEU A 267 -33.81 19.10 33.06
CA LEU A 267 -33.77 19.62 34.43
C LEU A 267 -33.57 21.13 34.42
N ARG A 268 -34.38 21.85 35.21
CA ARG A 268 -34.37 23.31 35.30
C ARG A 268 -33.85 23.77 36.65
N TYR A 269 -32.82 24.60 36.64
CA TYR A 269 -32.26 25.21 37.85
C TYR A 269 -32.26 26.73 37.76
N GLN A 270 -32.28 27.39 38.91
CA GLN A 270 -31.97 28.81 38.95
C GLN A 270 -30.51 29.05 38.53
N ASP A 271 -30.23 30.26 38.03
CA ASP A 271 -28.87 30.63 37.70
C ASP A 271 -27.99 30.69 38.96
N THR A 272 -26.67 30.64 38.78
CA THR A 272 -25.74 30.67 39.91
C THR A 272 -25.87 31.99 40.69
N GLN A 273 -25.76 31.91 42.03
CA GLN A 273 -25.81 33.07 42.95
C GLN A 273 -27.14 33.84 43.03
N THR A 274 -28.27 33.27 42.64
CA THR A 274 -29.60 33.88 42.88
C THR A 274 -30.09 33.75 44.33
N LEU A 275 -29.39 32.98 45.17
CA LEU A 275 -29.81 32.74 46.54
C LEU A 275 -29.61 33.99 47.41
N MET A 276 -30.70 34.52 47.96
CA MET A 276 -30.66 35.59 48.96
C MET A 276 -30.11 35.02 50.27
N LEU A 277 -28.82 35.25 50.50
CA LEU A 277 -28.08 34.81 51.69
C LEU A 277 -28.06 35.90 52.76
N SER A 278 -28.24 35.50 54.02
CA SER A 278 -28.01 36.36 55.18
C SER A 278 -26.51 36.64 55.34
N PRO A 279 -26.10 37.73 56.02
CA PRO A 279 -24.70 38.03 56.26
C PRO A 279 -23.94 36.88 56.95
N VAL A 280 -24.61 36.16 57.86
CA VAL A 280 -24.04 35.01 58.57
C VAL A 280 -23.78 33.85 57.60
N GLU A 281 -24.72 33.55 56.71
CA GLU A 281 -24.56 32.50 55.70
C GLU A 281 -23.48 32.85 54.67
N GLN A 282 -23.38 34.11 54.24
CA GLN A 282 -22.32 34.59 53.34
C GLN A 282 -20.93 34.41 53.95
N GLN A 283 -20.76 34.82 55.22
CA GLN A 283 -19.50 34.65 55.93
C GLN A 283 -19.17 33.16 56.14
N TRP A 284 -20.17 32.34 56.44
CA TRP A 284 -19.99 30.90 56.60
C TRP A 284 -19.56 30.23 55.30
N LEU A 285 -20.19 30.57 54.16
CA LEU A 285 -19.83 30.09 52.82
C LEU A 285 -18.40 30.48 52.42
N ALA A 286 -17.95 31.68 52.82
CA ALA A 286 -16.59 32.11 52.55
C ALA A 286 -15.54 31.22 53.26
N GLN A 287 -15.91 30.63 54.40
CA GLN A 287 -15.04 29.75 55.19
C GLN A 287 -15.19 28.26 54.84
N HIS A 288 -16.35 27.84 54.35
CA HIS A 288 -16.69 26.43 54.12
C HIS A 288 -17.16 26.18 52.69
N ARG A 289 -16.20 26.06 51.75
CA ARG A 289 -16.52 25.75 50.35
C ARG A 289 -16.68 24.25 50.08
N GLU A 290 -15.99 23.39 50.81
CA GLU A 290 -16.06 21.93 50.64
C GLU A 290 -16.82 21.28 51.79
N ILE A 291 -17.86 20.51 51.46
CA ILE A 291 -18.76 19.86 52.41
C ILE A 291 -18.60 18.33 52.26
N PRO A 292 -17.87 17.66 53.16
CA PRO A 292 -17.79 16.21 53.17
C PRO A 292 -19.14 15.60 53.59
N TYR A 293 -19.61 14.60 52.85
CA TYR A 293 -20.85 13.89 53.14
C TYR A 293 -20.67 12.38 53.18
N ALA A 294 -21.41 11.69 54.05
CA ALA A 294 -21.45 10.23 54.08
C ALA A 294 -22.47 9.71 53.05
N ALA A 295 -22.05 8.74 52.23
CA ALA A 295 -22.90 8.04 51.28
C ALA A 295 -22.63 6.53 51.29
N GLU A 296 -23.69 5.73 51.20
CA GLU A 296 -23.56 4.28 51.12
C GLU A 296 -23.00 3.86 49.75
N THR A 297 -22.09 2.89 49.73
CA THR A 297 -21.41 2.41 48.51
C THR A 297 -22.35 1.77 47.49
N ASP A 298 -23.45 1.16 47.95
CA ASP A 298 -24.33 0.32 47.15
C ASP A 298 -25.80 0.48 47.57
N ASN A 299 -26.29 1.72 47.64
CA ASN A 299 -27.69 2.03 48.00
C ASN A 299 -28.44 2.73 46.85
N ALA A 300 -28.36 2.16 45.64
CA ALA A 300 -29.15 2.64 44.50
C ALA A 300 -30.66 2.54 44.79
N PRO A 301 -31.49 3.49 44.34
CA PRO A 301 -31.14 4.69 43.57
C PRO A 301 -30.72 5.90 44.40
N TRP A 302 -30.63 5.81 45.72
CA TRP A 302 -30.31 6.97 46.58
C TRP A 302 -28.87 7.43 46.38
N SER A 303 -27.91 6.56 46.68
CA SER A 303 -26.49 6.81 46.49
C SER A 303 -25.76 5.49 46.25
N TYR A 304 -24.93 5.42 45.21
CA TYR A 304 -24.06 4.29 44.94
C TYR A 304 -22.83 4.74 44.16
N ARG A 305 -21.80 3.90 44.16
CA ARG A 305 -20.59 4.09 43.39
C ARG A 305 -20.69 3.32 42.07
N ASP A 306 -20.60 4.01 40.94
CA ASP A 306 -20.60 3.35 39.62
C ASP A 306 -19.26 2.64 39.33
N ALA A 307 -19.21 1.88 38.22
CA ALA A 307 -18.01 1.13 37.82
C ALA A 307 -16.79 2.03 37.55
N SER A 308 -17.02 3.29 37.19
CA SER A 308 -15.97 4.31 36.98
C SER A 308 -15.50 4.92 38.31
N GLY A 309 -16.14 4.57 39.42
CA GLY A 309 -15.82 5.05 40.76
C GLY A 309 -16.52 6.35 41.14
N ASN A 310 -17.42 6.88 40.30
CA ASN A 310 -18.14 8.13 40.54
C ASN A 310 -19.39 7.90 41.39
N ALA A 311 -19.78 8.93 42.14
CA ALA A 311 -21.04 8.90 42.90
C ALA A 311 -22.23 9.09 41.95
N ARG A 312 -23.24 8.23 42.07
CA ARG A 312 -24.49 8.27 41.33
C ARG A 312 -25.67 8.09 42.27
N GLY A 313 -26.84 8.57 41.86
CA GLY A 313 -28.11 8.42 42.59
C GLY A 313 -28.86 9.73 42.74
N PHE A 314 -30.13 9.65 43.12
CA PHE A 314 -31.01 10.79 43.37
C PHE A 314 -30.40 11.77 44.37
N ALA A 315 -29.76 11.24 45.42
CA ALA A 315 -29.13 12.06 46.44
C ALA A 315 -27.96 12.89 45.87
N ILE A 316 -27.26 12.35 44.87
CA ILE A 316 -26.15 13.02 44.19
C ILE A 316 -26.67 14.10 43.25
N ASP A 317 -27.76 13.85 42.52
CA ASP A 317 -28.41 14.87 41.69
C ASP A 317 -28.99 16.01 42.52
N LEU A 318 -29.52 15.70 43.71
CA LEU A 318 -29.96 16.71 44.67
C LEU A 318 -28.80 17.57 45.17
N LEU A 319 -27.70 16.95 45.64
CA LEU A 319 -26.51 17.68 46.08
C LEU A 319 -25.92 18.54 44.95
N ASN A 320 -25.96 18.05 43.71
CA ASN A 320 -25.55 18.82 42.54
C ASN A 320 -26.44 20.04 42.32
N ALA A 321 -27.76 19.91 42.43
CA ALA A 321 -28.67 21.05 42.34
C ALA A 321 -28.42 22.09 43.45
N LEU A 322 -28.15 21.61 44.67
CA LEU A 322 -27.78 22.46 45.81
C LEU A 322 -26.43 23.14 45.58
N SER A 323 -25.46 22.46 44.94
CA SER A 323 -24.17 23.02 44.57
C SER A 323 -24.34 24.21 43.61
N GLN A 324 -25.25 24.12 42.63
CA GLN A 324 -25.48 25.19 41.67
C GLN A 324 -26.08 26.46 42.31
N SER A 325 -27.01 26.31 43.25
CA SER A 325 -27.63 27.47 43.91
C SER A 325 -26.76 28.09 45.00
N THR A 326 -25.93 27.29 45.68
CA THR A 326 -25.14 27.74 46.85
C THR A 326 -23.67 28.00 46.56
N GLY A 327 -23.11 27.41 45.49
CA GLY A 327 -21.67 27.38 45.21
C GLY A 327 -20.86 26.40 46.06
N LEU A 328 -21.51 25.59 46.90
CA LEU A 328 -20.85 24.57 47.72
C LEU A 328 -20.36 23.39 46.89
N ARG A 329 -19.23 22.80 47.28
CA ARG A 329 -18.70 21.57 46.69
C ARG A 329 -18.88 20.40 47.63
N PHE A 330 -19.70 19.43 47.25
CA PHE A 330 -19.95 18.24 48.06
C PHE A 330 -18.96 17.12 47.73
N THR A 331 -18.33 16.53 48.75
CA THR A 331 -17.33 15.46 48.58
C THR A 331 -17.74 14.16 49.29
N PRO A 332 -17.82 13.00 48.61
CA PRO A 332 -18.31 11.77 49.22
C PRO A 332 -17.27 11.11 50.15
N ARG A 333 -17.76 10.59 51.27
CA ARG A 333 -17.12 9.59 52.13
C ARG A 333 -17.97 8.32 52.11
N TRP A 334 -17.41 7.29 51.50
CA TRP A 334 -18.10 6.03 51.28
C TRP A 334 -18.19 5.21 52.56
N VAL A 335 -19.39 4.72 52.87
CA VAL A 335 -19.67 3.85 54.01
C VAL A 335 -20.44 2.60 53.57
N ALA A 336 -20.38 1.53 54.36
CA ALA A 336 -21.07 0.28 54.06
C ALA A 336 -22.53 0.25 54.54
N ASN A 337 -22.85 1.01 55.59
CA ASN A 337 -24.17 1.00 56.24
C ASN A 337 -24.48 2.32 56.97
N PRO A 338 -25.75 2.54 57.35
CA PRO A 338 -26.17 3.74 58.09
C PRO A 338 -25.42 3.98 59.42
N GLN A 339 -25.01 2.93 60.13
CA GLN A 339 -24.28 3.09 61.40
C GLN A 339 -22.93 3.79 61.19
N GLN A 340 -22.21 3.42 60.13
CA GLN A 340 -20.95 4.07 59.78
C GLN A 340 -21.18 5.53 59.38
N ALA A 341 -22.23 5.85 58.60
CA ALA A 341 -22.59 7.23 58.28
C ALA A 341 -22.84 8.07 59.56
N ALA A 342 -23.65 7.56 60.48
CA ALA A 342 -23.93 8.23 61.75
C ALA A 342 -22.67 8.44 62.59
N THR A 343 -21.76 7.45 62.61
CA THR A 343 -20.48 7.54 63.32
C THR A 343 -19.60 8.66 62.75
N LEU A 344 -19.48 8.76 61.42
CA LEU A 344 -18.71 9.84 60.77
C LEU A 344 -19.33 11.23 61.05
N LEU A 345 -20.65 11.31 61.10
CA LEU A 345 -21.37 12.57 61.38
C LEU A 345 -21.15 13.03 62.83
N GLN A 346 -21.22 12.11 63.79
CA GLN A 346 -20.93 12.37 65.21
C GLN A 346 -19.48 12.77 65.45
N GLN A 347 -18.54 12.16 64.72
CA GLN A 347 -17.11 12.47 64.78
C GLN A 347 -16.71 13.73 64.00
N GLN A 348 -17.66 14.45 63.39
CA GLN A 348 -17.43 15.62 62.53
C GLN A 348 -16.50 15.36 61.33
N GLN A 349 -16.32 14.10 60.91
CA GLN A 349 -15.54 13.76 59.72
C GLN A 349 -16.34 14.04 58.44
N VAL A 350 -17.67 14.05 58.54
CA VAL A 350 -18.60 14.54 57.54
C VAL A 350 -19.54 15.56 58.19
N MET A 351 -20.11 16.44 57.37
CA MET A 351 -21.08 17.46 57.82
C MET A 351 -22.52 17.08 57.47
N LEU A 352 -22.69 16.11 56.56
CA LEU A 352 -23.97 15.73 55.96
C LEU A 352 -24.03 14.21 55.74
N SER A 353 -25.20 13.61 55.92
CA SER A 353 -25.55 12.25 55.46
C SER A 353 -26.71 12.35 54.47
N VAL A 354 -26.62 11.69 53.31
CA VAL A 354 -27.36 12.21 52.13
C VAL A 354 -28.87 12.08 52.23
N LEU A 355 -29.40 10.92 52.60
CA LEU A 355 -30.86 10.68 52.66
C LEU A 355 -31.24 9.59 53.69
N PRO A 356 -30.81 9.69 54.97
CA PRO A 356 -31.40 8.83 55.97
C PRO A 356 -32.90 9.10 56.11
N PRO A 357 -33.68 8.11 56.56
CA PRO A 357 -35.01 8.33 57.09
C PRO A 357 -34.96 9.40 58.17
N GLN A 358 -35.93 10.31 58.15
CA GLN A 358 -35.91 11.47 59.03
C GLN A 358 -35.97 11.05 60.51
N ASP A 359 -34.83 11.17 61.18
CA ASP A 359 -34.65 11.06 62.62
C ASP A 359 -33.68 12.18 63.06
N GLY A 360 -34.14 13.13 63.88
CA GLY A 360 -33.29 14.21 64.38
C GLY A 360 -33.21 15.47 63.50
N ALA A 361 -32.03 16.09 63.42
CA ALA A 361 -31.81 17.41 62.82
C ALA A 361 -31.59 17.36 61.30
N THR A 362 -32.64 17.07 60.55
CA THR A 362 -32.61 17.03 59.08
C THR A 362 -32.99 18.36 58.44
N THR A 363 -32.74 18.48 57.14
CA THR A 363 -33.35 19.50 56.27
C THR A 363 -34.82 19.17 55.97
N LEU A 364 -35.44 19.96 55.12
CA LEU A 364 -36.74 19.66 54.51
C LEU A 364 -36.73 18.30 53.79
N PRO A 365 -37.81 17.49 53.92
CA PRO A 365 -37.90 16.19 53.26
C PRO A 365 -38.08 16.35 51.76
N VAL A 366 -37.33 15.55 51.00
CA VAL A 366 -37.27 15.58 49.53
C VAL A 366 -37.90 14.34 48.89
N TRP A 367 -38.09 13.28 49.67
CA TRP A 367 -38.71 12.04 49.23
C TRP A 367 -39.52 11.40 50.36
N ARG A 368 -40.49 10.53 50.03
CA ARG A 368 -41.11 9.60 50.98
C ARG A 368 -41.02 8.16 50.49
N ALA A 369 -40.42 7.26 51.27
CA ALA A 369 -40.12 5.89 50.85
C ALA A 369 -40.74 4.84 51.76
N ILE A 370 -40.99 3.66 51.21
CA ILE A 370 -41.63 2.52 51.90
C ILE A 370 -40.59 1.40 51.98
N TRP A 371 -40.64 0.61 53.06
CA TRP A 371 -39.85 -0.61 53.20
C TRP A 371 -40.74 -1.83 52.92
N GLY A 372 -40.16 -2.84 52.30
CA GLY A 372 -40.83 -4.06 51.89
C GLY A 372 -40.09 -5.30 52.39
N ILE A 373 -40.82 -6.39 52.47
CA ILE A 373 -40.28 -7.71 52.74
C ILE A 373 -40.06 -8.46 51.44
N TYR A 374 -38.87 -9.03 51.28
CA TYR A 374 -38.47 -9.74 50.07
C TYR A 374 -38.12 -11.18 50.38
N THR A 375 -38.65 -12.08 49.55
CA THR A 375 -38.47 -13.53 49.68
C THR A 375 -38.21 -14.16 48.30
N LEU A 376 -37.71 -15.39 48.31
CA LEU A 376 -37.65 -16.21 47.10
C LEU A 376 -39.08 -16.57 46.65
N THR A 377 -39.33 -16.68 45.34
CA THR A 377 -40.67 -16.98 44.76
C THR A 377 -41.33 -18.24 45.34
N SER A 378 -40.55 -19.18 45.86
CA SER A 378 -41.04 -20.39 46.54
C SER A 378 -41.69 -20.16 47.90
N HIS A 379 -41.51 -18.99 48.52
CA HIS A 379 -42.03 -18.64 49.85
C HIS A 379 -42.75 -17.29 49.79
N GLN A 380 -44.08 -17.29 49.96
CA GLN A 380 -44.91 -16.09 49.84
C GLN A 380 -45.70 -15.80 51.13
N PRO A 381 -45.03 -15.35 52.21
CA PRO A 381 -45.73 -14.89 53.40
C PRO A 381 -46.53 -13.62 53.08
N MET A 382 -47.75 -13.48 53.60
CA MET A 382 -48.58 -12.28 53.36
C MET A 382 -48.48 -11.23 54.46
N ASN A 383 -47.88 -11.56 55.60
CA ASN A 383 -47.75 -10.67 56.76
C ASN A 383 -46.61 -11.13 57.68
N TRP A 384 -46.33 -10.33 58.72
CA TRP A 384 -45.31 -10.62 59.73
C TRP A 384 -45.55 -11.93 60.49
N GLN A 385 -46.79 -12.37 60.66
CA GLN A 385 -47.11 -13.62 61.36
C GLN A 385 -46.63 -14.83 60.55
N GLY A 386 -46.70 -14.78 59.22
CA GLY A 386 -46.17 -15.82 58.32
C GLY A 386 -44.63 -15.95 58.34
N LEU A 387 -43.93 -15.01 58.99
CA LEU A 387 -42.47 -15.01 59.15
C LEU A 387 -42.01 -15.42 60.55
N GLN A 388 -42.92 -15.80 61.45
CA GLN A 388 -42.52 -16.28 62.77
C GLN A 388 -41.64 -17.52 62.66
N GLY A 389 -40.51 -17.51 63.38
CA GLY A 389 -39.51 -18.58 63.34
C GLY A 389 -38.62 -18.60 62.09
N GLN A 390 -38.87 -17.73 61.11
CA GLN A 390 -38.02 -17.62 59.93
C GLN A 390 -36.81 -16.70 60.18
N ARG A 391 -35.76 -16.90 59.38
CA ARG A 391 -34.54 -16.08 59.43
C ARG A 391 -34.79 -14.82 58.61
N VAL A 392 -35.02 -13.70 59.29
CA VAL A 392 -35.23 -12.39 58.64
C VAL A 392 -33.94 -11.58 58.70
N GLY A 393 -33.39 -11.22 57.54
CA GLY A 393 -32.19 -10.39 57.44
C GLY A 393 -32.50 -8.89 57.38
N ILE A 394 -31.68 -8.08 58.05
CA ILE A 394 -31.70 -6.61 57.96
C ILE A 394 -30.27 -6.05 57.86
N LEU A 395 -30.13 -4.83 57.34
CA LEU A 395 -28.88 -4.09 57.38
C LEU A 395 -28.71 -3.38 58.74
N ARG A 396 -27.48 -3.31 59.25
CA ARG A 396 -27.17 -2.66 60.53
C ARG A 396 -27.61 -1.19 60.56
N ALA A 397 -28.35 -0.82 61.60
CA ALA A 397 -28.88 0.53 61.83
C ALA A 397 -29.78 1.06 60.70
N ASP A 398 -30.30 0.18 59.84
CA ASP A 398 -31.36 0.53 58.91
C ASP A 398 -32.69 0.69 59.65
N LEU A 399 -33.61 1.49 59.08
CA LEU A 399 -34.94 1.69 59.62
C LEU A 399 -35.72 0.38 59.79
N ALA A 400 -35.44 -0.62 58.96
CA ALA A 400 -35.96 -1.97 59.09
C ALA A 400 -35.86 -2.53 60.52
N GLN A 401 -34.81 -2.18 61.27
CA GLN A 401 -34.63 -2.63 62.65
C GLN A 401 -35.76 -2.18 63.57
N ARG A 402 -36.36 -1.01 63.31
CA ARG A 402 -37.48 -0.45 64.09
C ARG A 402 -38.84 -0.96 63.62
N MET A 403 -38.91 -1.58 62.44
CA MET A 403 -40.15 -2.10 61.87
C MET A 403 -40.44 -3.54 62.31
N LEU A 404 -39.46 -4.24 62.86
CA LEU A 404 -39.59 -5.64 63.25
C LEU A 404 -40.51 -5.79 64.48
N PRO A 405 -41.51 -6.68 64.43
CA PRO A 405 -42.30 -7.02 65.61
C PRO A 405 -41.44 -7.73 66.66
N ALA A 406 -41.81 -7.59 67.94
CA ALA A 406 -41.07 -8.16 69.07
C ALA A 406 -40.83 -9.69 69.01
N GLY A 407 -41.61 -10.42 68.19
CA GLY A 407 -41.47 -11.87 67.99
C GLY A 407 -40.49 -12.31 66.90
N ILE A 408 -39.86 -11.38 66.16
CA ILE A 408 -38.91 -11.69 65.08
C ILE A 408 -37.51 -11.23 65.52
N THR A 409 -36.58 -12.18 65.62
CA THR A 409 -35.17 -11.86 65.87
C THR A 409 -34.45 -11.72 64.54
N PRO A 410 -33.95 -10.52 64.18
CA PRO A 410 -33.30 -10.33 62.90
C PRO A 410 -31.86 -10.85 62.89
N GLN A 411 -31.41 -11.30 61.72
CA GLN A 411 -30.01 -11.45 61.40
C GLN A 411 -29.47 -10.14 60.82
N ILE A 412 -28.51 -9.53 61.51
CA ILE A 412 -27.97 -8.22 61.17
C ILE A 412 -26.74 -8.39 60.28
N PHE A 413 -26.73 -7.73 59.12
CA PHE A 413 -25.62 -7.70 58.19
C PHE A 413 -24.95 -6.32 58.19
N ASP A 414 -23.63 -6.30 58.00
CA ASP A 414 -22.82 -5.08 57.92
C ASP A 414 -22.76 -4.48 56.52
N ASP A 415 -23.03 -5.30 55.50
CA ASP A 415 -22.93 -4.93 54.10
C ASP A 415 -24.20 -5.36 53.34
N ARG A 416 -24.71 -4.47 52.49
CA ARG A 416 -25.97 -4.68 51.77
C ARG A 416 -25.83 -5.77 50.71
N ALA A 417 -24.68 -5.91 50.04
CA ALA A 417 -24.47 -6.99 49.08
C ALA A 417 -24.49 -8.36 49.77
N GLN A 418 -23.89 -8.46 50.97
CA GLN A 418 -23.96 -9.67 51.80
C GLN A 418 -25.40 -10.03 52.20
N LEU A 419 -26.19 -9.05 52.65
CA LEU A 419 -27.61 -9.24 53.00
C LEU A 419 -28.41 -9.86 51.84
N TRP A 420 -28.27 -9.28 50.64
CA TRP A 420 -28.99 -9.75 49.45
C TRP A 420 -28.49 -11.11 48.94
N GLN A 421 -27.19 -11.38 49.04
CA GLN A 421 -26.62 -12.68 48.70
C GLN A 421 -27.06 -13.77 49.68
N ALA A 422 -27.22 -13.44 50.97
CA ALA A 422 -27.75 -14.36 51.96
C ALA A 422 -29.18 -14.81 51.61
N LEU A 423 -30.05 -13.91 51.12
CA LEU A 423 -31.39 -14.30 50.66
C LEU A 423 -31.32 -15.17 49.40
N ASN A 424 -30.54 -14.76 48.39
CA ASN A 424 -30.43 -15.49 47.14
C ASN A 424 -29.82 -16.90 47.30
N SER A 425 -29.00 -17.12 48.32
CA SER A 425 -28.43 -18.43 48.65
C SER A 425 -29.27 -19.25 49.64
N GLY A 426 -30.37 -18.70 50.16
CA GLY A 426 -31.22 -19.36 51.15
C GLY A 426 -30.63 -19.41 52.57
N GLN A 427 -29.66 -18.56 52.89
CA GLN A 427 -29.12 -18.39 54.25
C GLN A 427 -30.06 -17.61 55.18
N ILE A 428 -30.90 -16.76 54.59
CA ILE A 428 -32.06 -16.13 55.22
C ILE A 428 -33.29 -16.42 54.38
N ASP A 429 -34.46 -16.42 55.01
CA ASP A 429 -35.73 -16.77 54.37
C ASP A 429 -36.45 -15.51 53.85
N ALA A 430 -36.22 -14.38 54.52
CA ALA A 430 -36.72 -13.07 54.11
C ALA A 430 -35.70 -11.96 54.40
N LEU A 431 -35.74 -10.85 53.67
CA LEU A 431 -35.04 -9.62 54.03
C LEU A 431 -36.00 -8.43 54.07
N VAL A 432 -35.64 -7.40 54.83
CA VAL A 432 -36.36 -6.12 54.86
C VAL A 432 -35.47 -5.05 54.24
N ASP A 433 -35.98 -4.36 53.21
CA ASP A 433 -35.26 -3.26 52.56
C ASP A 433 -36.23 -2.23 51.95
N ASN A 434 -35.73 -1.04 51.64
CA ASN A 434 -36.43 0.01 50.92
C ASN A 434 -36.96 -0.53 49.58
N VAL A 435 -38.24 -0.30 49.30
CA VAL A 435 -38.92 -0.88 48.12
C VAL A 435 -38.28 -0.45 46.80
N LEU A 436 -37.85 0.81 46.75
CA LEU A 436 -37.23 1.36 45.55
C LEU A 436 -35.80 0.81 45.38
N SER A 437 -35.03 0.76 46.47
CA SER A 437 -33.68 0.16 46.43
C SER A 437 -33.71 -1.31 46.03
N ALA A 438 -34.65 -2.06 46.60
CA ALA A 438 -34.87 -3.45 46.28
C ALA A 438 -35.29 -3.65 44.81
N ARG A 439 -36.20 -2.83 44.28
CA ARG A 439 -36.58 -2.88 42.86
C ARG A 439 -35.38 -2.68 41.94
N TRP A 440 -34.54 -1.68 42.23
CA TRP A 440 -33.30 -1.43 41.49
C TRP A 440 -32.37 -2.63 41.51
N ARG A 441 -32.22 -3.26 42.67
CA ARG A 441 -31.32 -4.41 42.86
C ARG A 441 -31.85 -5.70 42.22
N ILE A 442 -33.16 -5.95 42.30
CA ILE A 442 -33.82 -7.09 41.66
C ILE A 442 -33.64 -6.99 40.14
N ALA A 443 -33.93 -5.82 39.55
CA ALA A 443 -33.79 -5.59 38.11
C ALA A 443 -32.34 -5.74 37.61
N SER A 444 -31.35 -5.36 38.42
CA SER A 444 -29.94 -5.40 38.03
C SER A 444 -29.23 -6.73 38.31
N HIS A 445 -29.59 -7.44 39.38
CA HIS A 445 -28.78 -8.56 39.89
C HIS A 445 -29.55 -9.87 40.14
N TYR A 446 -30.88 -9.87 40.28
CA TYR A 446 -31.59 -11.07 40.77
C TYR A 446 -32.75 -11.55 39.88
N GLY A 447 -33.22 -10.74 38.93
CA GLY A 447 -34.33 -11.11 38.03
C GLY A 447 -35.60 -11.50 38.79
N ASP A 448 -36.42 -12.40 38.23
CA ASP A 448 -37.74 -12.76 38.79
C ASP A 448 -37.70 -13.75 39.98
N ARG A 449 -36.52 -14.03 40.55
CA ARG A 449 -36.35 -15.01 41.64
C ARG A 449 -36.70 -14.46 43.02
N ILE A 450 -36.57 -13.16 43.21
CA ILE A 450 -36.87 -12.47 44.46
C ILE A 450 -38.02 -11.53 44.17
N HIS A 451 -39.06 -11.57 45.00
CA HIS A 451 -40.23 -10.73 44.85
C HIS A 451 -40.57 -10.02 46.16
N LEU A 452 -41.28 -8.91 46.05
CA LEU A 452 -41.88 -8.22 47.18
C LEU A 452 -43.05 -9.06 47.70
N ALA A 453 -42.97 -9.54 48.94
CA ALA A 453 -44.01 -10.33 49.58
C ALA A 453 -45.14 -9.41 50.12
N PHE A 454 -44.78 -8.43 50.96
CA PHE A 454 -45.69 -7.41 51.47
C PHE A 454 -44.91 -6.18 51.98
N ALA A 455 -45.58 -5.07 52.24
CA ALA A 455 -44.96 -3.86 52.81
C ALA A 455 -44.63 -4.07 54.30
N ALA A 456 -43.42 -3.70 54.72
CA ALA A 456 -42.99 -3.79 56.11
C ALA A 456 -43.67 -2.75 57.02
N SER A 457 -44.14 -1.63 56.43
CA SER A 457 -44.84 -0.55 57.13
C SER A 457 -45.95 0.08 56.27
N ASP A 458 -47.02 0.54 56.92
CA ASP A 458 -48.18 1.19 56.27
C ASP A 458 -47.95 2.68 55.96
N ILE A 459 -46.82 3.24 56.38
CA ILE A 459 -46.48 4.65 56.15
C ILE A 459 -45.27 4.78 55.24
N ALA A 460 -45.27 5.84 54.42
CA ALA A 460 -44.10 6.26 53.66
C ALA A 460 -43.26 7.23 54.51
N TRP A 461 -42.04 6.82 54.83
CA TRP A 461 -41.13 7.58 55.68
C TRP A 461 -40.45 8.71 54.91
N PRO A 462 -40.45 9.94 55.45
CA PRO A 462 -39.74 11.05 54.82
C PRO A 462 -38.23 10.81 54.83
N LEU A 463 -37.59 11.05 53.69
CA LEU A 463 -36.14 11.03 53.52
C LEU A 463 -35.64 12.47 53.35
N ALA A 464 -34.61 12.82 54.10
CA ALA A 464 -34.04 14.15 54.10
C ALA A 464 -32.53 14.08 54.37
N PRO A 465 -31.72 14.97 53.76
CA PRO A 465 -30.36 15.17 54.21
C PRO A 465 -30.28 15.44 55.72
N GLU A 466 -29.48 14.64 56.42
CA GLU A 466 -29.20 14.84 57.84
C GLU A 466 -27.94 15.67 57.98
N ILE A 467 -28.00 16.71 58.80
CA ILE A 467 -26.90 17.65 59.01
C ILE A 467 -26.37 17.45 60.43
N SER A 468 -25.05 17.57 60.60
CA SER A 468 -24.46 17.56 61.94
C SER A 468 -25.11 18.64 62.80
N ALA A 469 -25.50 18.30 64.03
CA ALA A 469 -26.16 19.21 64.96
C ALA A 469 -25.31 20.48 65.27
N GLN A 470 -24.00 20.44 65.01
CA GLN A 470 -23.09 21.57 65.19
C GLN A 470 -23.05 22.51 63.98
N GLN A 471 -23.80 22.23 62.91
CA GLN A 471 -23.82 23.00 61.66
C GLN A 471 -25.22 23.59 61.34
N PRO A 472 -25.81 24.40 62.24
CA PRO A 472 -27.16 24.95 62.04
C PRO A 472 -27.23 25.92 60.86
N VAL A 473 -26.14 26.62 60.54
CA VAL A 473 -26.05 27.54 59.39
C VAL A 473 -26.12 26.77 58.07
N LEU A 474 -25.40 25.64 57.97
CA LEU A 474 -25.48 24.76 56.80
C LEU A 474 -26.92 24.26 56.59
N ARG A 475 -27.59 23.81 57.65
CA ARG A 475 -28.99 23.37 57.56
C ARG A 475 -29.91 24.47 57.01
N ALA A 476 -29.86 25.67 57.57
CA ALA A 476 -30.70 26.78 57.12
C ALA A 476 -30.43 27.18 55.66
N LEU A 477 -29.15 27.13 55.26
CA LEU A 477 -28.72 27.39 53.89
C LEU A 477 -29.25 26.32 52.92
N LEU A 478 -29.15 25.04 53.26
CA LEU A 478 -29.67 23.95 52.44
C LEU A 478 -31.20 23.97 52.39
N ASP A 479 -31.90 24.28 53.47
CA ASP A 479 -33.37 24.43 53.46
C ASP A 479 -33.82 25.55 52.52
N ARG A 480 -33.11 26.68 52.51
CA ARG A 480 -33.40 27.78 51.58
C ARG A 480 -33.10 27.38 50.14
N ALA A 481 -31.99 26.68 49.91
CA ALA A 481 -31.62 26.18 48.60
C ALA A 481 -32.61 25.14 48.07
N LEU A 482 -33.10 24.24 48.91
CA LEU A 482 -34.13 23.24 48.57
C LEU A 482 -35.44 23.92 48.16
N GLN A 483 -35.86 24.96 48.87
CA GLN A 483 -37.08 25.73 48.54
C GLN A 483 -36.99 26.47 47.20
N GLN A 484 -35.77 26.75 46.71
CA GLN A 484 -35.56 27.39 45.41
C GLN A 484 -35.57 26.41 44.24
N ILE A 485 -35.46 25.10 44.50
CA ILE A 485 -35.57 24.10 43.44
C ILE A 485 -37.04 24.03 43.00
N PRO A 486 -37.34 24.24 41.70
CA PRO A 486 -38.71 24.14 41.21
C PRO A 486 -39.34 22.78 41.53
N PRO A 487 -40.62 22.73 41.97
CA PRO A 487 -41.30 21.47 42.27
C PRO A 487 -41.30 20.49 41.10
N GLU A 488 -41.38 21.00 39.86
CA GLU A 488 -41.35 20.21 38.63
C GLU A 488 -39.97 19.55 38.45
N THR A 489 -38.89 20.28 38.73
CA THR A 489 -37.51 19.74 38.68
C THR A 489 -37.32 18.64 39.73
N LEU A 490 -37.78 18.85 40.97
CA LEU A 490 -37.74 17.80 42.00
C LEU A 490 -38.60 16.60 41.60
N SER A 491 -39.78 16.81 41.00
CA SER A 491 -40.60 15.70 40.49
C SER A 491 -39.89 14.93 39.39
N GLN A 492 -39.29 15.63 38.42
CA GLN A 492 -38.57 15.01 37.32
C GLN A 492 -37.35 14.21 37.81
N MET A 493 -36.59 14.73 38.78
CA MET A 493 -35.52 13.96 39.43
C MET A 493 -36.07 12.68 40.06
N ARG A 494 -37.22 12.77 40.75
CA ARG A 494 -37.85 11.58 41.35
C ARG A 494 -38.27 10.58 40.29
N ASP A 495 -38.90 11.03 39.22
CA ASP A 495 -39.35 10.15 38.14
C ASP A 495 -38.16 9.44 37.46
N ASN A 496 -37.07 10.16 37.21
CA ASN A 496 -35.84 9.62 36.61
C ASN A 496 -35.23 8.47 37.44
N TRP A 497 -35.35 8.54 38.76
CA TRP A 497 -34.78 7.54 39.69
C TRP A 497 -35.81 6.52 40.20
N SER A 498 -37.10 6.68 39.86
CA SER A 498 -38.20 5.82 40.32
C SER A 498 -38.25 4.44 39.65
N MET A 499 -37.59 4.29 38.50
CA MET A 499 -37.47 3.01 37.80
C MET A 499 -36.00 2.74 37.49
N PRO A 500 -35.52 1.49 37.67
CA PRO A 500 -34.21 1.13 37.15
C PRO A 500 -34.21 1.30 35.62
N PRO A 501 -33.09 1.73 35.02
CA PRO A 501 -32.97 1.75 33.57
C PRO A 501 -33.28 0.35 33.02
N GLN A 502 -34.08 0.28 31.94
CA GLN A 502 -34.44 -1.00 31.35
C GLN A 502 -33.17 -1.80 31.03
N PRO A 503 -33.14 -3.14 31.25
CA PRO A 503 -31.98 -4.00 31.01
C PRO A 503 -31.66 -4.20 29.51
N GLY A 504 -31.68 -3.12 28.72
CA GLY A 504 -31.34 -3.06 27.30
C GLY A 504 -30.16 -2.13 26.96
N THR A 505 -29.66 -1.32 27.90
CA THR A 505 -28.50 -0.42 27.66
C THR A 505 -27.29 -0.70 28.54
N THR A 506 -27.46 -1.39 29.66
CA THR A 506 -26.34 -1.97 30.40
C THR A 506 -26.32 -3.46 30.12
N MET A 507 -25.43 -3.89 29.23
CA MET A 507 -25.05 -5.31 29.20
C MET A 507 -24.59 -5.65 30.61
N THR A 508 -25.45 -6.34 31.36
CA THR A 508 -25.08 -6.94 32.63
C THR A 508 -23.92 -7.87 32.31
N MET A 509 -22.73 -7.48 32.76
CA MET A 509 -21.43 -8.15 32.58
C MET A 509 -21.38 -9.49 33.33
N ARG A 510 -22.50 -10.20 33.43
CA ARG A 510 -22.59 -11.48 34.13
C ARG A 510 -22.31 -12.66 33.21
N ASN A 511 -22.50 -12.52 31.89
CA ASN A 511 -22.22 -13.56 30.88
C ASN A 511 -21.35 -13.11 29.68
N VAL A 512 -20.97 -11.82 29.59
CA VAL A 512 -20.11 -11.29 28.52
C VAL A 512 -18.77 -12.01 28.39
N PRO A 513 -18.02 -12.38 29.47
CA PRO A 513 -16.73 -13.01 29.27
C PRO A 513 -16.85 -14.38 28.57
N LEU A 514 -17.89 -15.18 28.87
CA LEU A 514 -18.06 -16.48 28.23
C LEU A 514 -18.49 -16.36 26.75
N LEU A 515 -19.45 -15.46 26.45
CA LEU A 515 -19.88 -15.24 25.06
C LEU A 515 -18.79 -14.59 24.21
N VAL A 516 -18.00 -13.67 24.79
CA VAL A 516 -16.81 -13.09 24.12
C VAL A 516 -15.74 -14.14 23.93
N LEU A 517 -15.51 -15.06 24.89
CA LEU A 517 -14.57 -16.17 24.72
C LEU A 517 -15.05 -17.17 23.66
N ILE A 518 -16.35 -17.46 23.59
CA ILE A 518 -16.93 -18.31 22.54
C ILE A 518 -16.83 -17.61 21.19
N ALA A 519 -17.18 -16.32 21.10
CA ALA A 519 -17.07 -15.54 19.86
C ALA A 519 -15.62 -15.39 19.41
N ALA A 520 -14.68 -15.17 20.33
CA ALA A 520 -13.24 -15.16 20.05
C ALA A 520 -12.76 -16.54 19.62
N GLY A 521 -13.22 -17.62 20.25
CA GLY A 521 -12.93 -18.99 19.85
C GLY A 521 -13.45 -19.31 18.44
N ILE A 522 -14.67 -18.88 18.12
CA ILE A 522 -15.26 -19.02 16.79
C ILE A 522 -14.49 -18.15 15.77
N ALA A 523 -14.16 -16.90 16.11
CA ALA A 523 -13.40 -16.01 15.24
C ALA A 523 -12.00 -16.55 14.96
N ILE A 524 -11.32 -17.10 15.98
CA ILE A 524 -10.02 -17.76 15.84
C ILE A 524 -10.17 -19.02 14.99
N LEU A 525 -11.21 -19.83 15.20
CA LEU A 525 -11.46 -21.03 14.39
C LEU A 525 -11.74 -20.68 12.93
N VAL A 526 -12.57 -19.66 12.67
CA VAL A 526 -12.85 -19.16 11.33
C VAL A 526 -11.59 -18.60 10.68
N LEU A 527 -10.79 -17.81 11.41
CA LEU A 527 -9.52 -17.30 10.95
C LEU A 527 -8.54 -18.44 10.63
N LEU A 528 -8.47 -19.47 11.48
CA LEU A 528 -7.65 -20.66 11.27
C LEU A 528 -8.11 -21.43 10.03
N ILE A 529 -9.41 -21.63 9.84
CA ILE A 529 -9.99 -22.27 8.65
C ILE A 529 -9.66 -21.46 7.40
N LEU A 530 -9.80 -20.13 7.44
CA LEU A 530 -9.47 -19.24 6.33
C LEU A 530 -7.98 -19.26 6.01
N LEU A 531 -7.10 -19.24 7.02
CA LEU A 531 -5.66 -19.34 6.86
C LEU A 531 -5.23 -20.69 6.29
N VAL A 532 -5.80 -21.80 6.79
CA VAL A 532 -5.57 -23.15 6.25
C VAL A 532 -6.07 -23.27 4.83
N ARG A 533 -7.25 -22.74 4.51
CA ARG A 533 -7.79 -22.74 3.15
C ARG A 533 -6.91 -21.92 2.20
N ARG A 534 -6.47 -20.74 2.62
CA ARG A 534 -5.55 -19.89 1.85
C ARG A 534 -4.20 -20.56 1.65
N TYR A 535 -3.66 -21.20 2.68
CA TYR A 535 -2.41 -21.98 2.61
C TYR A 535 -2.53 -23.17 1.66
N LEU A 536 -3.61 -23.95 1.75
CA LEU A 536 -3.86 -25.09 0.86
C LEU A 536 -4.08 -24.65 -0.59
N GLN A 537 -4.78 -23.54 -0.81
CA GLN A 537 -5.00 -22.99 -2.14
C GLN A 537 -3.68 -22.50 -2.76
N GLN A 538 -2.89 -21.73 -2.02
CA GLN A 538 -1.54 -21.33 -2.47
C GLN A 538 -0.64 -22.53 -2.71
N ARG A 539 -0.72 -23.58 -1.89
CA ARG A 539 0.06 -24.81 -2.08
C ARG A 539 -0.38 -25.57 -3.33
N ARG A 540 -1.69 -25.65 -3.63
CA ARG A 540 -2.20 -26.27 -4.87
C ARG A 540 -1.78 -25.50 -6.10
N GLU A 541 -1.90 -24.17 -6.08
CA GLU A 541 -1.47 -23.30 -7.19
C GLU A 541 0.05 -23.39 -7.42
N ARG A 542 0.85 -23.40 -6.35
CA ARG A 542 2.30 -23.60 -6.44
C ARG A 542 2.65 -24.98 -6.97
N LEU A 543 2.02 -26.05 -6.48
CA LEU A 543 2.27 -27.40 -6.96
C LEU A 543 1.89 -27.57 -8.43
N GLN A 544 0.77 -27.00 -8.88
CA GLN A 544 0.37 -27.05 -10.30
C GLN A 544 1.31 -26.24 -11.19
N ARG A 545 1.73 -25.04 -10.75
CA ARG A 545 2.73 -24.25 -11.47
C ARG A 545 4.08 -24.95 -11.51
N GLU A 546 4.56 -25.47 -10.38
CA GLU A 546 5.81 -26.22 -10.34
C GLU A 546 5.74 -27.48 -11.20
N GLN A 547 4.61 -28.19 -11.25
CA GLN A 547 4.45 -29.36 -12.13
C GLN A 547 4.45 -28.96 -13.61
N ALA A 548 3.76 -27.88 -13.97
CA ALA A 548 3.75 -27.37 -15.34
C ALA A 548 5.13 -26.83 -15.75
N GLU A 549 5.80 -26.07 -14.90
CA GLU A 549 7.15 -25.53 -15.12
C GLU A 549 8.20 -26.64 -15.16
N ARG A 550 8.13 -27.64 -14.27
CA ARG A 550 9.01 -28.82 -14.34
C ARG A 550 8.75 -29.64 -15.59
N ALA A 551 7.50 -29.83 -16.00
CA ALA A 551 7.19 -30.53 -17.24
C ALA A 551 7.72 -29.77 -18.46
N ASN A 552 7.60 -28.43 -18.47
CA ASN A 552 8.06 -27.61 -19.58
C ASN A 552 9.60 -27.49 -19.62
N ALA A 553 10.24 -27.30 -18.46
CA ALA A 553 11.69 -27.30 -18.34
C ALA A 553 12.29 -28.68 -18.67
N ALA A 554 11.67 -29.77 -18.22
CA ALA A 554 12.08 -31.12 -18.58
C ALA A 554 11.90 -31.38 -20.08
N LYS A 555 10.83 -30.88 -20.71
CA LYS A 555 10.63 -30.97 -22.17
C LYS A 555 11.73 -30.22 -22.93
N SER A 556 12.03 -28.99 -22.55
CA SER A 556 13.08 -28.18 -23.19
C SER A 556 14.49 -28.75 -22.95
N GLN A 557 14.78 -29.20 -21.73
CA GLN A 557 16.03 -29.86 -21.38
C GLN A 557 16.18 -31.19 -22.10
N PHE A 558 15.12 -32.00 -22.19
CA PHE A 558 15.12 -33.25 -22.94
C PHE A 558 15.42 -33.01 -24.43
N LEU A 559 14.77 -32.02 -25.06
CA LEU A 559 15.02 -31.68 -26.46
C LEU A 559 16.45 -31.18 -26.70
N ALA A 560 17.00 -30.37 -25.80
CA ALA A 560 18.37 -29.87 -25.89
C ALA A 560 19.41 -30.99 -25.70
N THR A 561 19.26 -31.82 -24.66
CA THR A 561 20.14 -32.96 -24.38
C THR A 561 20.05 -34.01 -25.48
N ALA A 562 18.84 -34.40 -25.89
CA ALA A 562 18.64 -35.37 -26.96
C ALA A 562 19.25 -34.87 -28.28
N SER A 563 19.13 -33.58 -28.59
CA SER A 563 19.76 -33.04 -29.81
C SER A 563 21.29 -33.09 -29.75
N HIS A 564 21.89 -32.84 -28.58
CA HIS A 564 23.33 -32.94 -28.41
C HIS A 564 23.82 -34.40 -28.50
N GLU A 565 23.13 -35.31 -27.81
CA GLU A 565 23.43 -36.75 -27.80
C GLU A 565 23.16 -37.45 -29.13
N LEU A 566 22.27 -36.91 -29.98
CA LEU A 566 22.05 -37.41 -31.33
C LEU A 566 23.04 -36.83 -32.34
N ARG A 567 23.53 -35.61 -32.13
CA ARG A 567 24.49 -34.94 -33.03
C ARG A 567 25.84 -35.66 -33.05
N THR A 568 26.36 -36.01 -31.87
CA THR A 568 27.68 -36.64 -31.73
C THR A 568 27.81 -38.00 -32.45
N PRO A 569 26.89 -38.98 -32.26
CA PRO A 569 26.94 -40.24 -33.02
C PRO A 569 26.64 -40.02 -34.51
N MET A 570 25.78 -39.07 -34.87
CA MET A 570 25.51 -38.77 -36.28
C MET A 570 26.71 -38.18 -37.01
N GLN A 571 27.50 -37.32 -36.37
CA GLN A 571 28.76 -36.80 -36.94
C GLN A 571 29.80 -37.91 -37.11
N ALA A 572 29.89 -38.85 -36.17
CA ALA A 572 30.75 -40.02 -36.29
C ALA A 572 30.33 -40.94 -37.45
N ILE A 573 29.02 -41.19 -37.62
CA ILE A 573 28.46 -41.93 -38.76
C ILE A 573 28.74 -41.19 -40.08
N LEU A 574 28.59 -39.87 -40.12
CA LEU A 574 28.91 -39.06 -41.29
C LEU A 574 30.39 -39.19 -41.68
N GLY A 575 31.29 -39.09 -40.71
CA GLY A 575 32.73 -39.23 -40.94
C GLY A 575 33.13 -40.63 -41.41
N LEU A 576 32.50 -41.69 -40.90
CA LEU A 576 32.68 -43.07 -41.36
C LEU A 576 32.14 -43.29 -42.78
N LEU A 577 30.99 -42.68 -43.11
CA LEU A 577 30.40 -42.73 -44.45
C LEU A 577 31.24 -41.95 -45.47
N GLU A 578 31.82 -40.81 -45.08
CA GLU A 578 32.75 -40.03 -45.91
C GLU A 578 34.02 -40.85 -46.21
N LEU A 579 34.61 -41.48 -45.20
CA LEU A 579 35.78 -42.35 -45.34
C LEU A 579 35.52 -43.58 -46.23
N GLU A 580 34.35 -44.23 -46.11
CA GLU A 580 34.00 -45.36 -46.99
C GLU A 580 33.57 -44.93 -48.39
N GLN A 581 32.98 -43.74 -48.55
CA GLN A 581 32.67 -43.21 -49.87
C GLN A 581 33.95 -42.92 -50.67
N GLU A 582 35.02 -42.47 -50.01
CA GLU A 582 36.34 -42.28 -50.63
C GLU A 582 37.03 -43.60 -51.01
N GLN A 583 36.79 -44.68 -50.26
CA GLN A 583 37.42 -45.98 -50.50
C GLN A 583 36.62 -46.89 -51.47
N HIS A 584 35.29 -46.87 -51.40
CA HIS A 584 34.40 -47.72 -52.20
C HIS A 584 33.13 -46.94 -52.65
N PRO A 585 33.19 -46.16 -53.73
CA PRO A 585 32.04 -45.37 -54.18
C PRO A 585 30.86 -46.27 -54.58
N SER A 586 29.72 -46.12 -53.91
CA SER A 586 28.48 -46.82 -54.26
C SER A 586 27.27 -45.90 -54.14
N ALA A 587 26.28 -46.10 -55.02
CA ALA A 587 25.02 -45.34 -54.99
C ALA A 587 24.25 -45.49 -53.67
N ARG A 588 24.49 -46.58 -52.91
CA ARG A 588 23.89 -46.77 -51.57
C ARG A 588 24.59 -45.94 -50.50
N LEU A 589 25.91 -45.80 -50.57
CA LEU A 589 26.69 -44.94 -49.66
C LEU A 589 26.35 -43.46 -49.87
N GLU A 590 26.18 -43.01 -51.11
CA GLU A 590 25.69 -41.65 -51.40
C GLU A 590 24.28 -41.40 -50.84
N LEU A 591 23.38 -42.39 -50.97
CA LEU A 591 22.05 -42.33 -50.37
C LEU A 591 22.09 -42.29 -48.84
N MET A 592 22.94 -43.09 -48.20
CA MET A 592 23.12 -43.07 -46.74
C MET A 592 23.73 -41.75 -46.25
N HIS A 593 24.73 -41.23 -46.96
CA HIS A 593 25.40 -39.99 -46.62
C HIS A 593 24.47 -38.78 -46.78
N SER A 594 23.72 -38.71 -47.89
CA SER A 594 22.69 -37.69 -48.09
C SER A 594 21.58 -37.77 -47.04
N SER A 595 21.13 -38.97 -46.65
CA SER A 595 20.13 -39.16 -45.59
C SER A 595 20.64 -38.70 -44.22
N ALA A 596 21.90 -38.98 -43.90
CA ALA A 596 22.52 -38.57 -42.64
C ALA A 596 22.73 -37.04 -42.58
N ARG A 597 23.09 -36.39 -43.70
CA ARG A 597 23.14 -34.92 -43.82
C ARG A 597 21.75 -34.29 -43.66
N SER A 598 20.71 -34.86 -44.27
CA SER A 598 19.34 -34.38 -44.10
C SER A 598 18.85 -34.49 -42.65
N LEU A 599 19.22 -35.57 -41.94
CA LEU A 599 18.88 -35.73 -40.53
C LEU A 599 19.57 -34.69 -39.65
N MET A 600 20.83 -34.36 -39.95
CA MET A 600 21.57 -33.29 -39.26
C MET A 600 20.96 -31.90 -39.51
N ALA A 601 20.51 -31.61 -40.74
CA ALA A 601 19.81 -30.38 -41.05
C ALA A 601 18.48 -30.27 -40.29
N LEU A 602 17.68 -31.35 -40.27
CA LEU A 602 16.43 -31.44 -39.50
C LEU A 602 16.65 -31.20 -37.99
N LEU A 603 17.74 -31.74 -37.45
CA LEU A 603 18.08 -31.57 -36.04
C LEU A 603 18.42 -30.11 -35.71
N ASN A 604 19.13 -29.43 -36.62
CA ASN A 604 19.45 -28.01 -36.47
C ASN A 604 18.20 -27.13 -36.62
N ASP A 605 17.32 -27.41 -37.59
CA ASP A 605 16.05 -26.71 -37.77
C ASP A 605 15.14 -26.84 -36.54
N LEU A 606 15.06 -28.04 -35.95
CA LEU A 606 14.31 -28.28 -34.71
C LEU A 606 14.85 -27.45 -33.54
N GLN A 607 16.17 -27.29 -33.46
CA GLN A 607 16.82 -26.48 -32.43
C GLN A 607 16.53 -24.99 -32.61
N ASP A 608 16.58 -24.48 -33.84
CA ASP A 608 16.26 -23.09 -34.14
C ASP A 608 14.77 -22.80 -33.86
N HIS A 609 13.86 -23.71 -34.22
CA HIS A 609 12.43 -23.59 -33.89
C HIS A 609 12.19 -23.53 -32.36
N ALA A 610 12.83 -24.43 -31.59
CA ALA A 610 12.73 -24.42 -30.12
C ALA A 610 13.27 -23.14 -29.47
N ARG A 611 14.26 -22.48 -30.10
CA ARG A 611 14.80 -21.18 -29.65
C ARG A 611 13.88 -20.01 -30.02
N ILE A 612 13.23 -20.08 -31.17
CA ILE A 612 12.24 -19.08 -31.63
C ILE A 612 11.01 -19.12 -30.72
N GLU A 613 10.43 -20.29 -30.44
CA GLU A 613 9.29 -20.45 -29.52
C GLU A 613 9.61 -19.97 -28.09
N SER A 614 10.83 -20.25 -27.61
CA SER A 614 11.27 -19.85 -26.27
C SER A 614 11.72 -18.38 -26.17
N HIS A 615 11.55 -17.58 -27.23
CA HIS A 615 11.94 -16.16 -27.29
C HIS A 615 13.45 -15.91 -27.02
N SER A 616 14.29 -16.95 -27.15
CA SER A 616 15.72 -16.91 -26.86
C SER A 616 16.59 -16.67 -28.10
N PHE A 617 15.99 -16.63 -29.30
CA PHE A 617 16.66 -16.35 -30.56
C PHE A 617 17.09 -14.87 -30.67
N ARG A 618 18.41 -14.60 -30.73
CA ARG A 618 19.02 -13.26 -30.78
C ARG A 618 19.81 -13.05 -32.07
N LEU A 619 19.75 -11.84 -32.63
CA LEU A 619 20.55 -11.40 -33.77
C LEU A 619 21.82 -10.68 -33.30
N SER A 620 22.90 -10.78 -34.07
CA SER A 620 24.20 -10.17 -33.81
C SER A 620 24.69 -9.38 -35.03
N PRO A 621 24.13 -8.18 -35.30
CA PRO A 621 24.48 -7.40 -36.48
C PRO A 621 25.92 -6.86 -36.41
N ARG A 622 26.66 -6.95 -37.53
CA ARG A 622 28.07 -6.53 -37.70
C ARG A 622 28.26 -5.83 -39.05
N PRO A 623 29.29 -4.97 -39.21
CA PRO A 623 29.61 -4.38 -40.52
C PRO A 623 29.99 -5.46 -41.53
N ILE A 624 29.30 -5.50 -42.67
CA ILE A 624 29.51 -6.46 -43.76
C ILE A 624 29.68 -5.71 -45.07
N GLU A 625 30.73 -6.04 -45.81
CA GLU A 625 30.95 -5.60 -47.18
C GLU A 625 30.08 -6.45 -48.13
N LEU A 626 28.95 -5.89 -48.58
CA LEU A 626 27.96 -6.62 -49.37
C LEU A 626 28.49 -7.09 -50.73
N ALA A 627 29.41 -6.34 -51.35
CA ALA A 627 30.03 -6.73 -52.61
C ALA A 627 30.86 -8.01 -52.46
N HIS A 628 31.71 -8.06 -51.43
CA HIS A 628 32.50 -9.25 -51.11
C HIS A 628 31.61 -10.43 -50.71
N TRP A 629 30.60 -10.20 -49.87
CA TRP A 629 29.66 -11.25 -49.47
C TRP A 629 28.88 -11.83 -50.67
N LEU A 630 28.46 -11.00 -51.62
CA LEU A 630 27.76 -11.43 -52.85
C LEU A 630 28.68 -12.25 -53.76
N GLN A 631 29.94 -11.84 -53.90
CA GLN A 631 30.96 -12.60 -54.65
C GLN A 631 31.22 -13.98 -54.02
N GLN A 632 31.23 -14.06 -52.69
CA GLN A 632 31.34 -15.35 -51.97
C GLN A 632 30.16 -16.28 -52.27
N GLN A 633 28.94 -15.76 -52.44
CA GLN A 633 27.78 -16.59 -52.83
C GLN A 633 27.98 -17.22 -54.19
N GLN A 634 28.44 -16.44 -55.17
CA GLN A 634 28.70 -16.94 -56.51
C GLN A 634 29.74 -18.06 -56.50
N GLN A 635 30.85 -17.90 -55.76
CA GLN A 635 31.89 -18.92 -55.63
C GLN A 635 31.40 -20.18 -54.90
N PHE A 636 30.54 -20.02 -53.90
CA PHE A 636 30.04 -21.14 -53.10
C PHE A 636 29.04 -22.02 -53.86
N TYR A 637 28.12 -21.42 -54.62
CA TYR A 637 27.06 -22.17 -55.29
C TYR A 637 27.40 -22.65 -56.70
N HIS A 638 28.35 -22.01 -57.39
CA HIS A 638 28.75 -22.41 -58.74
C HIS A 638 29.19 -23.89 -58.85
N PRO A 639 29.96 -24.46 -57.90
CA PRO A 639 30.32 -25.89 -57.93
C PRO A 639 29.15 -26.85 -57.67
N LEU A 640 28.04 -26.37 -57.11
CA LEU A 640 26.85 -27.17 -56.81
C LEU A 640 25.90 -27.29 -58.01
N MET A 641 26.15 -26.52 -59.09
CA MET A 641 25.41 -26.63 -60.34
C MET A 641 25.92 -27.85 -61.13
N ARG A 642 25.00 -28.65 -61.65
CA ARG A 642 25.34 -29.78 -62.54
C ARG A 642 25.58 -29.27 -63.95
N ASP A 643 26.47 -29.90 -64.72
CA ASP A 643 26.78 -29.50 -66.12
C ASP A 643 25.55 -29.44 -67.04
N ALA A 644 24.49 -30.20 -66.74
CA ALA A 644 23.21 -30.19 -67.45
C ALA A 644 22.04 -29.57 -66.65
N GLY A 645 22.34 -28.83 -65.57
CA GLY A 645 21.38 -28.21 -64.65
C GLY A 645 21.12 -26.71 -64.93
N PRO A 646 20.36 -26.03 -64.05
CA PRO A 646 20.12 -24.60 -64.19
C PRO A 646 21.40 -23.77 -63.99
N GLN A 647 21.51 -22.64 -64.70
CA GLN A 647 22.60 -21.69 -64.53
C GLN A 647 22.29 -20.72 -63.38
N LEU A 648 23.28 -20.46 -62.52
CA LEU A 648 23.15 -19.47 -61.45
C LEU A 648 23.71 -18.12 -61.91
N VAL A 649 22.85 -17.10 -61.92
CA VAL A 649 23.24 -15.70 -62.16
C VAL A 649 23.24 -14.98 -60.82
N VAL A 650 24.40 -14.45 -60.43
CA VAL A 650 24.55 -13.62 -59.23
C VAL A 650 24.95 -12.22 -59.65
N GLU A 651 24.13 -11.22 -59.37
CA GLU A 651 24.38 -9.85 -59.80
C GLU A 651 23.90 -8.80 -58.79
N ALA A 652 24.61 -7.67 -58.76
CA ALA A 652 24.18 -6.47 -58.07
C ALA A 652 23.48 -5.55 -59.07
N LEU A 653 22.21 -5.20 -58.81
CA LEU A 653 21.40 -4.37 -59.71
C LEU A 653 21.64 -2.87 -59.49
N THR A 654 22.23 -2.49 -58.35
CA THR A 654 22.61 -1.12 -58.02
C THR A 654 24.02 -1.07 -57.39
N PRO A 655 24.69 0.09 -57.35
CA PRO A 655 25.97 0.23 -56.65
C PRO A 655 25.82 -0.11 -55.16
N LEU A 656 26.63 -1.05 -54.68
CA LEU A 656 26.57 -1.50 -53.29
C LEU A 656 27.38 -0.57 -52.37
N PRO A 657 26.89 -0.25 -51.17
CA PRO A 657 27.65 0.51 -50.16
C PRO A 657 28.84 -0.31 -49.64
N ALA A 658 29.87 0.38 -49.16
CA ALA A 658 31.12 -0.23 -48.70
C ALA A 658 30.93 -1.18 -47.49
N ALA A 659 30.09 -0.80 -46.53
CA ALA A 659 29.75 -1.65 -45.40
C ALA A 659 28.34 -1.36 -44.87
N VAL A 660 27.62 -2.41 -44.48
CA VAL A 660 26.28 -2.34 -43.91
C VAL A 660 26.22 -3.15 -42.62
N LEU A 661 25.51 -2.64 -41.61
CA LEU A 661 25.34 -3.32 -40.33
C LEU A 661 24.25 -4.40 -40.43
N LEU A 662 24.65 -5.67 -40.55
CA LEU A 662 23.75 -6.82 -40.72
C LEU A 662 24.28 -8.08 -40.02
N ASP A 663 23.41 -9.04 -39.71
CA ASP A 663 23.83 -10.36 -39.22
C ASP A 663 24.05 -11.30 -40.41
N GLY A 664 25.30 -11.39 -40.86
CA GLY A 664 25.69 -12.09 -42.09
C GLY A 664 25.48 -13.59 -42.03
N ASP A 665 25.67 -14.22 -40.87
CA ASP A 665 25.48 -15.66 -40.71
C ASP A 665 23.99 -16.03 -40.84
N ARG A 666 23.11 -15.19 -40.31
CA ARG A 666 21.66 -15.38 -40.43
C ARG A 666 21.14 -15.05 -41.82
N LEU A 667 21.70 -14.03 -42.48
CA LEU A 667 21.39 -13.75 -43.87
C LEU A 667 21.85 -14.91 -44.78
N GLN A 668 23.03 -15.47 -44.54
CA GLN A 668 23.53 -16.66 -45.22
C GLN A 668 22.57 -17.85 -45.04
N GLN A 669 22.05 -18.08 -43.82
CA GLN A 669 21.08 -19.13 -43.56
C GLN A 669 19.79 -18.95 -44.38
N VAL A 670 19.27 -17.72 -44.47
CA VAL A 670 18.09 -17.40 -45.29
C VAL A 670 18.37 -17.71 -46.76
N VAL A 671 19.50 -17.23 -47.29
CA VAL A 671 19.89 -17.41 -48.70
C VAL A 671 20.11 -18.89 -49.02
N ASN A 672 20.76 -19.64 -48.12
CA ASN A 672 20.96 -21.07 -48.28
C ASN A 672 19.64 -21.82 -48.42
N ASN A 673 18.66 -21.49 -47.58
CA ASN A 673 17.34 -22.13 -47.65
C ASN A 673 16.58 -21.76 -48.93
N LEU A 674 16.68 -20.50 -49.39
CA LEU A 674 15.99 -20.06 -50.61
C LEU A 674 16.64 -20.62 -51.88
N VAL A 675 17.97 -20.56 -51.99
CA VAL A 675 18.72 -21.07 -53.15
C VAL A 675 18.67 -22.60 -53.22
N ALA A 676 18.72 -23.30 -52.07
CA ALA A 676 18.54 -24.76 -52.04
C ALA A 676 17.14 -25.18 -52.50
N ASN A 677 16.10 -24.39 -52.17
CA ASN A 677 14.75 -24.62 -52.70
C ASN A 677 14.69 -24.38 -54.22
N ALA A 678 15.26 -23.29 -54.73
CA ALA A 678 15.33 -23.02 -56.17
C ALA A 678 16.05 -24.17 -56.92
N LEU A 679 17.23 -24.58 -56.45
CA LEU A 679 17.98 -25.73 -56.99
C LEU A 679 17.19 -27.04 -57.01
N LYS A 680 16.37 -27.26 -55.97
CA LYS A 680 15.56 -28.46 -55.81
C LYS A 680 14.39 -28.53 -56.80
N PHE A 681 13.81 -27.39 -57.18
CA PHE A 681 12.58 -27.33 -57.98
C PHE A 681 12.81 -26.85 -59.43
N THR A 682 14.03 -26.45 -59.79
CA THR A 682 14.39 -26.07 -61.16
C THR A 682 15.25 -27.15 -61.82
N ARG A 683 14.76 -27.75 -62.91
CA ARG A 683 15.48 -28.80 -63.65
C ARG A 683 16.46 -28.26 -64.69
N ALA A 684 16.07 -27.20 -65.40
CA ALA A 684 16.85 -26.52 -66.44
C ALA A 684 16.35 -25.07 -66.56
N GLY A 685 17.21 -24.16 -67.01
CA GLY A 685 16.93 -22.72 -67.11
C GLY A 685 17.85 -21.90 -66.19
N ASP A 686 17.36 -20.80 -65.62
CA ASP A 686 18.16 -19.90 -64.78
C ASP A 686 17.60 -19.77 -63.36
N ILE A 687 18.53 -19.67 -62.39
CA ILE A 687 18.28 -19.24 -61.02
C ILE A 687 19.02 -17.92 -60.85
N ARG A 688 18.31 -16.87 -60.43
CA ARG A 688 18.90 -15.54 -60.23
C ARG A 688 18.91 -15.18 -58.76
N LEU A 689 20.09 -14.83 -58.25
CA LEU A 689 20.28 -14.17 -56.96
C LEU A 689 20.69 -12.73 -57.23
N THR A 690 19.77 -11.80 -57.04
CA THR A 690 20.02 -10.38 -57.30
C THR A 690 19.98 -9.58 -56.01
N LEU A 691 20.91 -8.63 -55.87
CA LEU A 691 20.96 -7.70 -54.75
C LEU A 691 20.83 -6.27 -55.25
N ALA A 692 19.90 -5.51 -54.68
CA ALA A 692 19.75 -4.08 -54.92
C ALA A 692 19.76 -3.33 -53.58
N VAL A 693 20.51 -2.25 -53.51
CA VAL A 693 20.51 -1.32 -52.37
C VAL A 693 20.05 0.04 -52.88
N ASN A 694 18.91 0.51 -52.39
CA ASN A 694 18.38 1.87 -52.57
C ASN A 694 18.15 2.46 -51.18
N ASP A 695 16.89 2.71 -50.80
CA ASP A 695 16.50 3.08 -49.43
C ASP A 695 16.51 1.87 -48.47
N ASP A 696 16.26 0.68 -49.02
CA ASP A 696 16.31 -0.62 -48.36
C ASP A 696 17.24 -1.57 -49.13
N ILE A 697 17.63 -2.66 -48.47
CA ILE A 697 18.38 -3.77 -49.06
C ILE A 697 17.38 -4.79 -49.56
N VAL A 698 17.31 -4.96 -50.87
CA VAL A 698 16.39 -5.89 -51.54
C VAL A 698 17.21 -7.04 -52.13
N LEU A 699 17.06 -8.22 -51.52
CA LEU A 699 17.63 -9.48 -52.00
C LEU A 699 16.53 -10.32 -52.62
N MET A 700 16.72 -10.75 -53.86
CA MET A 700 15.72 -11.52 -54.60
C MET A 700 16.34 -12.83 -55.11
N VAL A 701 15.65 -13.94 -54.83
CA VAL A 701 15.95 -15.26 -55.38
C VAL A 701 14.80 -15.64 -56.31
N ALA A 702 15.08 -15.74 -57.61
CA ALA A 702 14.11 -16.09 -58.64
C ALA A 702 14.52 -17.37 -59.36
N ASP A 703 13.57 -18.25 -59.60
CA ASP A 703 13.76 -19.50 -60.34
C ASP A 703 12.68 -19.69 -61.39
N CYS A 704 12.96 -20.48 -62.43
CA CYS A 704 12.01 -20.84 -63.51
C CYS A 704 11.44 -22.27 -63.36
N GLY A 705 11.32 -22.75 -62.12
CA GLY A 705 10.89 -24.10 -61.77
C GLY A 705 9.37 -24.33 -61.86
N SER A 706 8.88 -25.34 -61.15
CA SER A 706 7.47 -25.78 -61.23
C SER A 706 6.44 -24.74 -60.76
N GLY A 707 6.86 -23.72 -60.01
CA GLY A 707 5.97 -22.73 -59.40
C GLY A 707 5.02 -23.31 -58.34
N ILE A 708 4.27 -22.44 -57.67
CA ILE A 708 3.45 -22.77 -56.49
C ILE A 708 2.01 -22.26 -56.68
N PRO A 709 0.96 -23.11 -56.52
CA PRO A 709 -0.44 -22.70 -56.57
C PRO A 709 -0.81 -21.65 -55.50
N LEU A 710 -1.68 -20.69 -55.85
CA LEU A 710 -2.07 -19.57 -54.97
C LEU A 710 -2.66 -20.03 -53.63
N GLU A 711 -3.38 -21.15 -53.60
CA GLU A 711 -3.99 -21.72 -52.40
C GLU A 711 -2.97 -22.25 -51.38
N GLU A 712 -1.77 -22.65 -51.85
CA GLU A 712 -0.70 -23.17 -50.99
C GLU A 712 0.23 -22.07 -50.47
N GLN A 713 0.36 -20.95 -51.20
CA GLN A 713 1.33 -19.88 -50.91
C GLN A 713 1.18 -19.28 -49.50
N ALA A 714 -0.05 -19.13 -48.99
CA ALA A 714 -0.31 -18.56 -47.66
C ALA A 714 0.17 -19.47 -46.51
N GLN A 715 0.16 -20.79 -46.71
CA GLN A 715 0.49 -21.79 -45.67
C GLN A 715 1.97 -22.21 -45.69
N LEU A 716 2.73 -21.88 -46.74
CA LEU A 716 4.15 -22.22 -46.86
C LEU A 716 5.05 -21.68 -45.75
N PHE A 717 4.59 -20.63 -45.08
CA PHE A 717 5.31 -20.02 -43.97
C PHE A 717 4.83 -20.51 -42.60
N GLU A 718 3.90 -21.47 -42.53
CA GLU A 718 3.51 -22.12 -41.28
C GLU A 718 4.52 -23.23 -40.92
N PRO A 719 4.85 -23.42 -39.63
CA PRO A 719 5.82 -24.42 -39.22
C PRO A 719 5.31 -25.83 -39.56
N TRP A 720 6.20 -26.68 -40.08
CA TRP A 720 5.93 -28.07 -40.47
C TRP A 720 5.02 -28.25 -41.68
N TYR A 721 4.59 -27.17 -42.33
CA TYR A 721 3.75 -27.26 -43.51
C TYR A 721 4.56 -27.71 -44.73
N GLN A 722 4.03 -28.68 -45.47
CA GLN A 722 4.61 -29.19 -46.72
C GLN A 722 3.53 -29.21 -47.79
N ALA A 723 3.71 -28.40 -48.83
CA ALA A 723 2.80 -28.31 -49.96
C ALA A 723 2.59 -29.68 -50.64
N PRO A 724 1.33 -30.11 -50.87
CA PRO A 724 1.00 -31.33 -51.61
C PRO A 724 1.65 -31.39 -53.00
N SER A 725 1.72 -30.25 -53.72
CA SER A 725 2.39 -30.12 -55.01
C SER A 725 3.88 -30.56 -54.98
N GLY A 726 4.56 -30.37 -53.85
CA GLY A 726 5.95 -30.77 -53.63
C GLY A 726 6.16 -32.27 -53.34
N LYS A 727 5.09 -33.04 -53.06
CA LYS A 727 5.19 -34.49 -52.74
C LYS A 727 5.40 -35.38 -53.98
N THR A 728 5.10 -34.86 -55.17
CA THR A 728 5.20 -35.58 -56.46
C THR A 728 6.63 -35.67 -57.00
N HIS A 729 7.55 -34.85 -56.50
CA HIS A 729 8.97 -34.94 -56.77
C HIS A 729 9.67 -35.63 -55.60
N ALA A 730 10.63 -36.52 -55.88
CA ALA A 730 11.28 -37.42 -54.91
C ALA A 730 12.20 -36.71 -53.88
N VAL A 731 11.86 -35.49 -53.46
CA VAL A 731 12.68 -34.66 -52.59
C VAL A 731 11.80 -34.07 -51.47
N GLN A 732 11.74 -34.76 -50.33
CA GLN A 732 11.10 -34.25 -49.10
C GLN A 732 11.94 -33.13 -48.47
N GLY A 733 11.29 -32.08 -47.98
CA GLY A 733 11.90 -31.05 -47.11
C GLY A 733 11.28 -31.09 -45.72
N SER A 734 11.87 -30.43 -44.73
CA SER A 734 11.39 -30.43 -43.33
C SER A 734 10.05 -29.72 -43.14
N GLY A 735 9.74 -28.74 -43.98
CA GLY A 735 8.64 -27.78 -43.76
C GLY A 735 8.97 -26.70 -42.73
N LEU A 736 10.22 -26.63 -42.25
CA LEU A 736 10.67 -25.62 -41.28
C LEU A 736 11.47 -24.49 -41.91
N GLY A 737 12.20 -24.74 -43.00
CA GLY A 737 13.14 -23.78 -43.58
C GLY A 737 12.53 -22.42 -43.94
N LEU A 738 11.35 -22.40 -44.58
CA LEU A 738 10.67 -21.15 -44.97
C LEU A 738 10.07 -20.40 -43.76
N PHE A 739 9.54 -21.12 -42.77
CA PHE A 739 9.11 -20.55 -41.49
C PHE A 739 10.28 -19.87 -40.77
N ILE A 740 11.44 -20.54 -40.70
CA ILE A 740 12.68 -19.99 -40.10
C ILE A 740 13.15 -18.76 -40.89
N CYS A 741 13.13 -18.79 -42.22
CA CYS A 741 13.49 -17.62 -43.03
C CYS A 741 12.61 -16.40 -42.72
N ARG A 742 11.29 -16.60 -42.61
CA ARG A 742 10.35 -15.51 -42.28
C ARG A 742 10.63 -14.94 -40.88
N GLU A 743 10.84 -15.79 -39.88
CA GLU A 743 11.16 -15.37 -38.52
C GLU A 743 12.50 -14.61 -38.43
N ILE A 744 13.53 -15.06 -39.15
CA ILE A 744 14.83 -14.37 -39.19
C ILE A 744 14.66 -12.98 -39.82
N VAL A 745 14.03 -12.89 -40.99
CA VAL A 745 13.85 -11.63 -41.72
C VAL A 745 12.99 -10.63 -40.93
N GLN A 746 11.89 -11.10 -40.31
CA GLN A 746 11.04 -10.25 -39.46
C GLN A 746 11.81 -9.71 -38.24
N ARG A 747 12.64 -10.53 -37.60
CA ARG A 747 13.48 -10.08 -36.47
C ARG A 747 14.58 -9.11 -36.89
N MET A 748 15.06 -9.19 -38.14
CA MET A 748 15.96 -8.18 -38.72
C MET A 748 15.24 -6.86 -39.07
N GLY A 749 13.94 -6.77 -38.82
CA GLY A 749 13.12 -5.59 -39.16
C GLY A 749 12.71 -5.53 -40.63
N GLY A 750 12.87 -6.64 -41.36
CA GLY A 750 12.54 -6.73 -42.77
C GLY A 750 11.24 -7.48 -43.08
N THR A 751 10.96 -7.63 -44.38
CA THR A 751 9.82 -8.37 -44.90
C THR A 751 10.25 -9.40 -45.94
N LEU A 752 9.57 -10.55 -45.97
CA LEU A 752 9.78 -11.59 -46.96
C LEU A 752 8.47 -11.79 -47.72
N THR A 753 8.50 -11.57 -49.03
CA THR A 753 7.35 -11.74 -49.94
C THR A 753 7.66 -12.81 -50.98
N LEU A 754 6.63 -13.50 -51.45
CA LEU A 754 6.73 -14.57 -52.43
C LEU A 754 5.73 -14.34 -53.54
N THR A 755 6.19 -14.38 -54.78
CA THR A 755 5.38 -14.31 -55.99
C THR A 755 5.66 -15.56 -56.80
N SER A 756 4.63 -16.36 -57.08
CA SER A 756 4.78 -17.58 -57.86
C SER A 756 3.52 -17.90 -58.65
N ALA A 757 3.71 -18.50 -59.83
CA ALA A 757 2.63 -19.05 -60.64
C ALA A 757 3.04 -20.46 -61.12
N PRO A 758 2.11 -21.45 -61.11
CA PRO A 758 2.40 -22.79 -61.60
C PRO A 758 2.98 -22.79 -63.01
N GLY A 759 4.10 -23.49 -63.22
CA GLY A 759 4.80 -23.62 -64.49
C GLY A 759 5.63 -22.41 -64.95
N VAL A 760 5.62 -21.30 -64.18
CA VAL A 760 6.39 -20.09 -64.48
C VAL A 760 7.63 -19.97 -63.59
N GLY A 761 7.53 -20.41 -62.33
CA GLY A 761 8.62 -20.35 -61.35
C GLY A 761 8.25 -19.60 -60.06
N THR A 762 9.23 -19.39 -59.19
CA THR A 762 9.04 -18.72 -57.90
C THR A 762 10.07 -17.60 -57.72
N THR A 763 9.58 -16.44 -57.30
CA THR A 763 10.40 -15.30 -56.89
C THR A 763 10.16 -14.99 -55.43
N VAL A 764 11.21 -15.09 -54.62
CA VAL A 764 11.20 -14.70 -53.20
C VAL A 764 12.01 -13.41 -53.06
N GLN A 765 11.36 -12.38 -52.53
CA GLN A 765 11.98 -11.08 -52.26
C GLN A 765 12.09 -10.87 -50.75
N VAL A 766 13.30 -10.57 -50.31
CA VAL A 766 13.66 -10.21 -48.93
C VAL A 766 14.04 -8.73 -48.92
N THR A 767 13.28 -7.92 -48.19
CA THR A 767 13.54 -6.50 -48.00
C THR A 767 14.00 -6.27 -46.57
N LEU A 768 15.21 -5.73 -46.38
CA LEU A 768 15.81 -5.41 -45.07
C LEU A 768 16.09 -3.91 -44.98
N PRO A 769 15.97 -3.31 -43.78
CA PRO A 769 16.28 -1.89 -43.60
C PRO A 769 17.78 -1.61 -43.86
N LEU A 770 18.07 -0.54 -44.60
CA LEU A 770 19.46 -0.13 -44.83
C LEU A 770 20.03 0.58 -43.60
N GLN A 771 21.07 0.02 -43.00
CA GLN A 771 21.86 0.65 -41.94
C GLN A 771 23.32 0.72 -42.36
N LEU A 772 23.76 1.90 -42.82
CA LEU A 772 25.16 2.13 -43.17
C LEU A 772 26.04 2.01 -41.92
N ALA A 773 27.19 1.36 -42.05
CA ALA A 773 28.18 1.34 -41.00
C ALA A 773 29.09 2.58 -41.12
N ASP A 774 29.07 3.46 -40.10
CA ASP A 774 30.03 4.57 -40.00
C ASP A 774 31.39 4.03 -39.54
N GLY A 775 32.29 3.79 -40.49
CA GLY A 775 33.68 3.44 -40.20
C GLY A 775 34.34 2.68 -41.34
N GLU A 776 35.63 2.98 -41.57
CA GLU A 776 36.47 2.15 -42.44
C GLU A 776 36.41 0.69 -41.97
N PRO A 777 36.31 -0.30 -42.89
CA PRO A 777 36.46 -1.69 -42.52
C PRO A 777 37.84 -1.82 -41.87
N ALA A 778 37.86 -2.17 -40.58
CA ALA A 778 39.09 -2.34 -39.84
C ALA A 778 39.91 -3.43 -40.55
N ALA A 779 40.88 -2.99 -41.35
CA ALA A 779 41.88 -3.83 -41.93
C ALA A 779 42.48 -4.68 -40.80
N ALA A 780 42.46 -6.00 -41.01
CA ALA A 780 43.08 -6.95 -40.12
C ALA A 780 44.59 -6.66 -40.04
N ALA A 781 45.00 -5.94 -38.99
CA ALA A 781 46.37 -5.87 -38.51
C ALA A 781 46.40 -5.32 -37.07
N SER A 782 45.93 -6.11 -36.11
CA SER A 782 46.31 -5.92 -34.70
C SER A 782 47.16 -7.10 -34.29
N SER A 783 48.49 -6.92 -34.30
CA SER A 783 49.36 -7.77 -33.50
C SER A 783 48.89 -7.68 -32.04
N TRP A 784 48.54 -8.81 -31.45
CA TRP A 784 48.12 -8.84 -30.05
C TRP A 784 49.32 -8.55 -29.14
N PRO A 785 49.14 -7.84 -28.03
CA PRO A 785 50.23 -7.53 -27.11
C PRO A 785 50.84 -8.81 -26.53
N HIS A 786 52.17 -8.86 -26.44
CA HIS A 786 52.89 -10.02 -25.93
C HIS A 786 53.09 -9.94 -24.41
N TYR A 787 52.82 -11.03 -23.70
CA TYR A 787 53.00 -11.15 -22.25
C TYR A 787 53.83 -12.39 -21.85
N PRO A 788 55.06 -12.57 -22.37
CA PRO A 788 55.85 -13.77 -22.13
C PRO A 788 56.19 -14.02 -20.65
N GLN A 789 56.11 -12.97 -19.82
CA GLN A 789 56.36 -13.03 -18.38
C GLN A 789 55.22 -13.68 -17.55
N LEU A 790 54.01 -13.85 -18.12
CA LEU A 790 52.87 -14.41 -17.37
C LEU A 790 52.90 -15.94 -17.33
N ARG A 791 52.79 -16.52 -16.14
CA ARG A 791 52.57 -17.96 -15.96
C ARG A 791 51.08 -18.25 -15.99
N VAL A 792 50.62 -18.94 -17.02
CA VAL A 792 49.19 -19.21 -17.25
C VAL A 792 48.90 -20.70 -17.22
N ALA A 793 47.79 -21.09 -16.60
CA ALA A 793 47.30 -22.46 -16.58
C ALA A 793 45.87 -22.58 -17.13
N ILE A 794 45.58 -23.67 -17.84
CA ILE A 794 44.28 -24.01 -18.41
C ILE A 794 43.85 -25.37 -17.87
N VAL A 795 42.60 -25.50 -17.40
CA VAL A 795 42.02 -26.78 -17.01
C VAL A 795 40.65 -27.00 -17.66
N ASP A 796 40.50 -28.09 -18.40
CA ASP A 796 39.29 -28.51 -19.14
C ASP A 796 39.36 -30.03 -19.36
N ASP A 797 38.25 -30.75 -19.26
CA ASP A 797 38.21 -32.21 -19.42
C ASP A 797 38.13 -32.65 -20.88
N HIS A 798 38.00 -31.70 -21.82
CA HIS A 798 37.92 -31.97 -23.25
C HIS A 798 39.22 -31.58 -23.99
N PRO A 799 39.93 -32.53 -24.66
CA PRO A 799 41.23 -32.29 -25.26
C PRO A 799 41.22 -31.23 -26.37
N THR A 800 40.13 -31.14 -27.15
CA THR A 800 39.96 -30.09 -28.18
C THR A 800 39.89 -28.68 -27.59
N ASN A 801 39.24 -28.49 -26.43
CA ASN A 801 39.14 -27.17 -25.79
C ASN A 801 40.50 -26.72 -25.28
N LEU A 802 41.24 -27.64 -24.66
CA LEU A 802 42.61 -27.42 -24.21
C LEU A 802 43.52 -26.98 -25.37
N LEU A 803 43.48 -27.69 -26.50
CA LEU A 803 44.29 -27.37 -27.69
C LEU A 803 43.96 -25.99 -28.26
N VAL A 804 42.67 -25.67 -28.43
CA VAL A 804 42.23 -24.38 -28.97
C VAL A 804 42.64 -23.23 -28.05
N MET A 805 42.47 -23.39 -26.74
CA MET A 805 42.79 -22.33 -25.78
C MET A 805 44.30 -22.11 -25.63
N GLN A 806 45.08 -23.18 -25.71
CA GLN A 806 46.54 -23.10 -25.75
C GLN A 806 47.02 -22.35 -27.01
N GLN A 807 46.45 -22.68 -28.19
CA GLN A 807 46.74 -21.97 -29.45
C GLN A 807 46.37 -20.48 -29.38
N GLN A 808 45.23 -20.15 -28.75
CA GLN A 808 44.81 -18.76 -28.59
C GLN A 808 45.74 -17.95 -27.67
N LEU A 809 46.23 -18.54 -26.58
CA LEU A 809 47.17 -17.88 -25.67
C LEU A 809 48.57 -17.74 -26.27
N ALA A 810 48.98 -18.67 -27.13
CA ALA A 810 50.24 -18.57 -27.88
C ALA A 810 50.29 -17.31 -28.77
N THR A 811 49.15 -16.84 -29.28
CA THR A 811 49.05 -15.56 -30.03
C THR A 811 49.45 -14.34 -29.20
N PHE A 812 49.41 -14.42 -27.86
CA PHE A 812 49.91 -13.39 -26.93
C PHE A 812 51.33 -13.67 -26.44
N ALA A 813 52.07 -14.57 -27.11
CA ALA A 813 53.37 -15.08 -26.68
C ALA A 813 53.40 -15.70 -25.27
N ILE A 814 52.25 -16.20 -24.79
CA ILE A 814 52.11 -16.88 -23.51
C ILE A 814 52.22 -18.39 -23.71
N HIS A 815 53.13 -19.03 -22.98
CA HIS A 815 53.13 -20.49 -22.89
C HIS A 815 52.25 -20.96 -21.73
N ALA A 816 51.05 -21.44 -22.06
CA ALA A 816 50.11 -21.94 -21.05
C ALA A 816 50.32 -23.42 -20.74
N GLU A 817 50.35 -23.75 -19.45
CA GLU A 817 50.40 -25.13 -18.94
C GLU A 817 48.97 -25.71 -18.87
N VAL A 818 48.81 -26.95 -19.29
CA VAL A 818 47.50 -27.53 -19.63
C VAL A 818 47.20 -28.72 -18.73
N PHE A 819 46.00 -28.77 -18.17
CA PHE A 819 45.57 -29.80 -17.23
C PHE A 819 44.22 -30.39 -17.66
N ASP A 820 44.12 -31.70 -17.68
CA ASP A 820 42.88 -32.44 -17.94
C ASP A 820 42.08 -32.73 -16.65
N ASP A 821 42.70 -32.51 -15.48
CA ASP A 821 42.10 -32.73 -14.16
C ASP A 821 42.43 -31.61 -13.16
N GLY A 822 41.41 -31.22 -12.39
CA GLY A 822 41.53 -30.18 -11.37
C GLY A 822 42.49 -30.51 -10.23
N ARG A 823 42.73 -31.78 -9.91
CA ARG A 823 43.72 -32.14 -8.85
C ARG A 823 45.15 -32.00 -9.35
N ALA A 824 45.40 -32.27 -10.63
CA ALA A 824 46.70 -32.04 -11.25
C ALA A 824 47.07 -30.55 -11.20
N LEU A 825 46.14 -29.68 -11.59
CA LEU A 825 46.30 -28.22 -11.47
C LEU A 825 46.62 -27.81 -10.03
N LEU A 826 45.85 -28.30 -9.04
CA LEU A 826 46.07 -27.96 -7.63
C LEU A 826 47.44 -28.41 -7.12
N ARG A 827 48.03 -29.49 -7.65
CA ARG A 827 49.39 -29.91 -7.26
C ARG A 827 50.45 -29.00 -7.88
N ALA A 828 50.27 -28.61 -9.14
CA ALA A 828 51.17 -27.69 -9.84
C ALA A 828 51.18 -26.30 -9.20
N ASP A 829 49.99 -25.72 -8.97
CA ASP A 829 49.82 -24.43 -8.29
C ASP A 829 50.37 -24.42 -6.85
N ALA A 830 50.34 -25.58 -6.18
CA ALA A 830 50.93 -25.71 -4.86
C ALA A 830 52.47 -25.55 -4.88
N ARG A 831 53.13 -26.01 -5.95
CA ARG A 831 54.59 -25.94 -6.13
C ARG A 831 55.03 -24.55 -6.54
N GLN A 832 54.38 -23.98 -7.55
CA GLN A 832 54.70 -22.65 -8.06
C GLN A 832 53.41 -21.98 -8.56
N PRO A 833 52.99 -20.86 -7.97
CA PRO A 833 51.69 -20.24 -8.27
C PRO A 833 51.64 -19.66 -9.69
N PHE A 834 50.46 -19.72 -10.30
CA PHE A 834 50.19 -19.11 -11.62
C PHE A 834 49.65 -17.69 -11.49
N ASP A 835 49.92 -16.85 -12.48
CA ASP A 835 49.44 -15.48 -12.55
C ASP A 835 48.00 -15.43 -13.11
N VAL A 836 47.68 -16.35 -14.05
CA VAL A 836 46.34 -16.47 -14.65
C VAL A 836 45.91 -17.93 -14.72
N LEU A 837 44.66 -18.21 -14.34
CA LEU A 837 44.06 -19.56 -14.31
C LEU A 837 42.75 -19.57 -15.10
N PHE A 838 42.68 -20.31 -16.20
CA PHE A 838 41.45 -20.59 -16.94
C PHE A 838 40.86 -21.93 -16.49
N ILE A 839 39.61 -21.91 -16.00
CA ILE A 839 38.97 -23.05 -15.34
C ILE A 839 37.64 -23.35 -16.02
N ASP A 840 37.52 -24.52 -16.65
CA ASP A 840 36.23 -24.97 -17.15
C ASP A 840 35.24 -25.26 -16.01
N GLN A 841 34.00 -24.82 -16.19
CA GLN A 841 32.96 -24.98 -15.18
C GLN A 841 32.52 -26.44 -15.03
N MET A 842 32.44 -27.19 -16.12
CA MET A 842 31.77 -28.50 -16.21
C MET A 842 32.78 -29.63 -16.34
N MET A 843 33.66 -29.77 -15.35
CA MET A 843 34.60 -30.88 -15.25
C MET A 843 34.23 -31.86 -14.13
N PRO A 844 34.47 -33.17 -14.28
CA PRO A 844 34.26 -34.15 -13.23
C PRO A 844 35.45 -34.22 -12.25
N ARG A 845 35.20 -33.93 -10.96
CA ARG A 845 36.03 -34.31 -9.77
C ARG A 845 37.45 -33.66 -9.63
N PRO A 846 37.59 -32.42 -9.10
CA PRO A 846 36.53 -31.52 -8.65
C PRO A 846 35.93 -30.73 -9.81
N ASP A 847 34.64 -30.38 -9.69
CA ASP A 847 34.01 -29.44 -10.61
C ASP A 847 34.64 -28.04 -10.52
N GLY A 848 34.44 -27.23 -11.56
CA GLY A 848 35.08 -25.91 -11.70
C GLY A 848 34.77 -24.95 -10.54
N PHE A 849 33.57 -25.01 -9.96
CA PHE A 849 33.22 -24.20 -8.79
C PHE A 849 33.92 -24.67 -7.52
N THR A 850 33.96 -25.98 -7.31
CA THR A 850 34.68 -26.59 -6.19
C THR A 850 36.18 -26.26 -6.29
N LEU A 851 36.76 -26.34 -7.49
CA LEU A 851 38.15 -25.98 -7.77
C LEU A 851 38.43 -24.50 -7.47
N LEU A 852 37.55 -23.61 -7.94
CA LEU A 852 37.63 -22.17 -7.68
C LEU A 852 37.60 -21.85 -6.17
N ARG A 853 36.72 -22.51 -5.39
CA ARG A 853 36.67 -22.34 -3.93
C ARG A 853 37.96 -22.78 -3.23
N ILE A 854 38.57 -23.87 -3.69
CA ILE A 854 39.84 -24.36 -3.14
C ILE A 854 40.96 -23.36 -3.42
N LEU A 855 41.05 -22.83 -4.64
CA LEU A 855 42.03 -21.82 -5.04
C LEU A 855 41.85 -20.51 -4.26
N ARG A 856 40.61 -20.05 -4.05
CA ARG A 856 40.28 -18.88 -3.18
C ARG A 856 40.87 -19.02 -1.79
N ARG A 857 40.71 -20.20 -1.18
CA ARG A 857 41.22 -20.43 0.17
C ARG A 857 42.74 -20.38 0.23
N ARG A 858 43.43 -20.95 -0.77
CA ARG A 858 44.90 -20.95 -0.84
C ARG A 858 45.47 -19.56 -1.07
N GLN A 859 44.84 -18.77 -1.92
CA GLN A 859 45.29 -17.42 -2.23
C GLN A 859 45.24 -16.51 -1.00
N ARG A 860 44.15 -16.57 -0.22
CA ARG A 860 44.03 -15.83 1.06
C ARG A 860 45.14 -16.18 2.06
N GLN A 861 45.67 -17.41 2.01
CA GLN A 861 46.76 -17.84 2.88
C GLN A 861 48.14 -17.40 2.38
N ARG A 862 48.29 -17.13 1.07
CA ARG A 862 49.57 -16.82 0.42
C ARG A 862 49.77 -15.33 0.13
N GLY A 863 48.71 -14.53 0.07
CA GLY A 863 48.78 -13.09 -0.21
C GLY A 863 49.13 -12.72 -1.67
N SER A 864 49.09 -13.67 -2.60
CA SER A 864 49.36 -13.46 -4.05
C SER A 864 48.06 -13.14 -4.81
N ALA A 865 48.11 -12.35 -5.87
CA ALA A 865 46.93 -11.91 -6.66
C ALA A 865 46.87 -12.60 -8.03
N ALA A 866 46.39 -13.85 -8.08
CA ALA A 866 46.21 -14.56 -9.34
C ALA A 866 44.83 -14.25 -9.96
N LEU A 867 44.78 -13.97 -11.26
CA LEU A 867 43.52 -13.78 -11.99
C LEU A 867 42.90 -15.14 -12.31
N ARG A 868 41.67 -15.40 -11.84
CA ARG A 868 40.95 -16.66 -12.10
C ARG A 868 39.78 -16.45 -13.02
N ILE A 869 39.74 -17.19 -14.11
CA ILE A 869 38.77 -17.01 -15.18
C ILE A 869 37.97 -18.30 -15.28
N LEU A 870 36.69 -18.23 -14.91
CA LEU A 870 35.76 -19.34 -15.09
C LEU A 870 35.27 -19.35 -16.54
N CYS A 871 35.29 -20.52 -17.19
CA CYS A 871 34.86 -20.70 -18.57
C CYS A 871 33.55 -21.52 -18.59
N SER A 872 32.47 -20.96 -19.15
CA SER A 872 31.14 -21.57 -19.11
C SER A 872 30.47 -21.65 -20.48
N ALA A 873 29.60 -22.65 -20.68
CA ALA A 873 28.73 -22.75 -21.85
C ALA A 873 27.36 -22.07 -21.67
N ASP A 874 27.01 -21.61 -20.45
CA ASP A 874 25.70 -21.01 -20.13
C ASP A 874 25.82 -19.57 -19.61
N ALA A 875 25.27 -18.62 -20.36
CA ALA A 875 25.28 -17.19 -20.04
C ALA A 875 24.33 -16.80 -18.88
N GLN A 876 23.32 -17.61 -18.53
CA GLN A 876 22.33 -17.27 -17.49
C GLN A 876 22.85 -17.51 -16.05
N LEU A 877 23.93 -18.24 -15.89
CA LEU A 877 24.58 -18.52 -14.59
C LEU A 877 25.58 -17.44 -14.16
N ALA A 878 25.72 -16.34 -14.91
CA ALA A 878 26.52 -15.16 -14.59
C ALA A 878 26.07 -14.35 -13.35
N LYS A 879 25.13 -14.86 -12.53
CA LYS A 879 24.54 -14.20 -11.36
C LYS A 879 25.25 -14.49 -10.02
N GLN A 880 26.36 -15.23 -10.02
CA GLN A 880 27.16 -15.41 -8.81
C GLN A 880 28.13 -14.23 -8.63
N PRO A 881 28.30 -13.69 -7.41
CA PRO A 881 29.24 -12.61 -7.17
C PRO A 881 30.68 -13.10 -7.40
N LEU A 882 31.34 -12.54 -8.42
CA LEU A 882 32.77 -12.72 -8.70
C LEU A 882 33.60 -11.77 -7.82
N GLN A 883 34.78 -12.20 -7.39
CA GLN A 883 35.74 -11.34 -6.69
C GLN A 883 36.52 -10.46 -7.70
N PRO A 884 37.18 -9.37 -7.26
CA PRO A 884 37.87 -8.44 -8.17
C PRO A 884 38.97 -9.10 -9.04
N ASP A 885 39.57 -10.17 -8.53
CA ASP A 885 40.58 -11.03 -9.14
C ASP A 885 39.96 -12.24 -9.89
N GLU A 886 38.67 -12.15 -10.23
CA GLU A 886 37.94 -13.19 -10.96
C GLU A 886 37.19 -12.65 -12.16
N ALA A 887 37.08 -13.47 -13.21
CA ALA A 887 36.31 -13.16 -14.41
C ALA A 887 35.55 -14.39 -14.90
N LEU A 888 34.57 -14.16 -15.77
CA LEU A 888 33.77 -15.20 -16.43
C LEU A 888 33.85 -15.01 -17.95
N LEU A 889 34.18 -16.08 -18.67
CA LEU A 889 34.13 -16.13 -20.13
C LEU A 889 33.11 -17.16 -20.61
N ILE A 890 32.32 -16.79 -21.61
CA ILE A 890 31.33 -17.67 -22.23
C ILE A 890 31.93 -18.29 -23.49
N LYS A 891 31.80 -19.62 -23.63
CA LYS A 891 32.24 -20.37 -24.82
C LYS A 891 31.28 -20.09 -26.00
N PRO A 892 31.77 -19.86 -27.24
CA PRO A 892 33.16 -19.98 -27.68
C PRO A 892 34.03 -18.79 -27.25
N ILE A 893 35.19 -19.07 -26.66
CA ILE A 893 36.12 -18.04 -26.18
C ILE A 893 36.90 -17.48 -27.36
N THR A 894 36.92 -16.16 -27.51
CA THR A 894 37.59 -15.46 -28.61
C THR A 894 38.84 -14.71 -28.12
N LEU A 895 39.82 -14.48 -29.01
CA LEU A 895 41.03 -13.69 -28.70
C LEU A 895 40.69 -12.29 -28.16
N ALA A 896 39.67 -11.65 -28.73
CA ALA A 896 39.20 -10.34 -28.30
C ALA A 896 38.65 -10.33 -26.86
N ALA A 897 38.13 -11.46 -26.37
CA ALA A 897 37.66 -11.59 -24.99
C ALA A 897 38.80 -11.85 -23.99
N ILE A 898 39.89 -12.49 -24.44
CA ILE A 898 41.07 -12.80 -23.62
C ILE A 898 41.96 -11.55 -23.44
N ALA A 899 42.18 -10.79 -24.51
CA ALA A 899 43.10 -9.64 -24.54
C ALA A 899 42.96 -8.64 -23.36
N PRO A 900 41.75 -8.12 -23.04
CA PRO A 900 41.60 -7.15 -21.96
C PRO A 900 41.85 -7.75 -20.58
N LEU A 901 41.65 -9.06 -20.40
CA LEU A 901 41.89 -9.74 -19.12
C LEU A 901 43.39 -9.89 -18.83
N LEU A 902 44.20 -10.19 -19.86
CA LEU A 902 45.66 -10.27 -19.73
C LEU A 902 46.30 -8.89 -19.51
N ALA A 903 45.74 -7.83 -20.10
CA ALA A 903 46.23 -6.47 -19.91
C ALA A 903 46.11 -5.99 -18.45
N ARG A 904 45.09 -6.46 -17.70
CA ARG A 904 44.88 -6.10 -16.28
C ARG A 904 46.00 -6.56 -15.36
N THR A 905 46.82 -7.52 -15.80
CA THR A 905 47.84 -8.18 -14.98
C THR A 905 49.28 -7.70 -15.26
N ALA A 906 49.51 -6.77 -16.20
CA ALA A 906 50.87 -6.30 -16.57
C ALA A 906 51.13 -4.83 -16.14
N HIS A 907 52.29 -4.54 -15.51
CA HIS A 907 52.74 -3.18 -15.10
C HIS A 907 53.62 -2.51 -16.18
N ASP A 908 53.38 -1.23 -16.53
CA ASP A 908 54.16 -0.46 -17.54
C ASP A 908 55.31 0.35 -16.90
N PRO A 909 56.59 0.11 -17.26
CA PRO A 909 57.76 0.75 -16.65
C PRO A 909 57.94 2.25 -16.95
N LEU A 910 57.31 2.81 -18.00
CA LEU A 910 57.44 4.25 -18.33
C LEU A 910 56.41 5.14 -17.61
N SER A 911 55.54 4.55 -16.79
CA SER A 911 54.47 5.26 -16.07
C SER A 911 54.98 6.33 -15.08
N HIS A 912 56.22 6.23 -14.61
CA HIS A 912 56.86 7.17 -13.67
C HIS A 912 57.60 8.34 -14.34
N LEU A 913 57.60 8.42 -15.67
CA LEU A 913 58.32 9.45 -16.44
C LEU A 913 57.92 10.91 -16.08
N PRO A 914 56.64 11.27 -15.89
CA PRO A 914 56.26 12.66 -15.60
C PRO A 914 56.86 13.18 -14.29
N GLU A 915 56.86 12.35 -13.25
CA GLU A 915 57.38 12.70 -11.94
C GLU A 915 58.91 12.83 -11.96
N SER A 916 59.58 11.92 -12.68
CA SER A 916 61.03 11.93 -12.85
C SER A 916 61.52 13.21 -13.54
N LEU A 917 60.79 13.69 -14.56
CA LEU A 917 61.09 14.97 -15.23
C LEU A 917 60.90 16.18 -14.31
N ARG A 918 59.90 16.17 -13.41
CA ARG A 918 59.69 17.24 -12.43
C ARG A 918 60.81 17.29 -11.39
N ILE A 919 61.25 16.13 -10.90
CA ILE A 919 62.37 16.01 -9.97
C ILE A 919 63.65 16.57 -10.61
N LEU A 920 63.94 16.19 -11.86
CA LEU A 920 65.11 16.69 -12.60
C LEU A 920 65.09 18.19 -12.86
N ALA A 921 63.91 18.76 -13.10
CA ALA A 921 63.73 20.20 -13.25
C ALA A 921 63.75 20.97 -11.91
N GLN A 922 63.99 20.28 -10.78
CA GLN A 922 63.83 20.83 -9.43
C GLN A 922 62.49 21.55 -9.24
N HIS A 923 61.43 20.96 -9.80
CA HIS A 923 60.06 21.50 -9.80
C HIS A 923 59.91 22.86 -10.52
N ASN A 924 60.89 23.28 -11.32
CA ASN A 924 60.77 24.45 -12.19
C ASN A 924 60.30 24.04 -13.59
N GLU A 925 58.98 24.08 -13.81
CA GLU A 925 58.34 23.60 -15.05
C GLU A 925 58.82 24.32 -16.32
N SER A 926 59.32 25.56 -16.20
CA SER A 926 59.90 26.29 -17.34
C SER A 926 61.17 25.64 -17.90
N PHE A 927 61.86 24.83 -17.11
CA PHE A 927 63.09 24.15 -17.48
C PHE A 927 62.85 22.76 -18.10
N ILE A 928 61.67 22.17 -17.90
CA ILE A 928 61.31 20.83 -18.40
C ILE A 928 61.44 20.73 -19.93
N PRO A 929 60.96 21.69 -20.75
CA PRO A 929 61.12 21.60 -22.20
C PRO A 929 62.60 21.55 -22.64
N ARG A 930 63.47 22.29 -21.94
CA ARG A 930 64.91 22.30 -22.23
C ARG A 930 65.58 20.98 -21.84
N ILE A 931 65.16 20.36 -20.74
CA ILE A 931 65.60 19.03 -20.31
C ILE A 931 65.13 17.98 -21.33
N CYS A 932 63.85 17.98 -21.69
CA CYS A 932 63.29 17.06 -22.68
C CYS A 932 64.00 17.17 -24.03
N GLN A 933 64.25 18.40 -24.54
CA GLN A 933 65.00 18.59 -25.79
C GLN A 933 66.45 18.08 -25.70
N THR A 934 67.11 18.26 -24.55
CA THR A 934 68.48 17.79 -24.35
C THR A 934 68.54 16.26 -24.24
N LEU A 935 67.62 15.65 -23.50
CA LEU A 935 67.49 14.20 -23.38
C LEU A 935 67.11 13.55 -24.71
N GLN A 936 66.16 14.14 -25.45
CA GLN A 936 65.77 13.65 -26.76
C GLN A 936 66.95 13.67 -27.73
N ARG A 937 67.70 14.78 -27.80
CA ARG A 937 68.87 14.88 -28.68
C ARG A 937 69.94 13.85 -28.32
N THR A 938 70.25 13.70 -27.04
CA THR A 938 71.29 12.76 -26.58
C THR A 938 70.88 11.31 -26.76
N LEU A 939 69.63 10.93 -26.41
CA LEU A 939 69.11 9.58 -26.60
C LEU A 939 68.97 9.19 -28.08
N MET A 940 68.58 10.12 -28.96
CA MET A 940 68.56 9.85 -30.41
C MET A 940 69.97 9.58 -30.93
N GLN A 941 70.93 10.45 -30.60
CA GLN A 941 72.33 10.27 -31.02
C GLN A 941 72.91 8.95 -30.50
N ASP A 942 72.62 8.59 -29.25
CA ASP A 942 73.18 7.39 -28.63
C ASP A 942 72.52 6.12 -29.15
N ARG A 943 71.20 6.15 -29.41
CA ARG A 943 70.49 5.05 -30.07
C ARG A 943 71.00 4.82 -31.49
N ASP A 944 71.15 5.89 -32.27
CA ASP A 944 71.59 5.79 -33.66
C ASP A 944 73.04 5.31 -33.74
N ALA A 945 73.91 5.77 -32.83
CA ALA A 945 75.26 5.26 -32.68
C ALA A 945 75.28 3.78 -32.25
N LEU A 946 74.37 3.35 -31.36
CA LEU A 946 74.25 1.95 -30.94
C LEU A 946 73.83 1.04 -32.11
N LEU A 947 72.85 1.47 -32.91
CA LEU A 947 72.38 0.74 -34.08
C LEU A 947 73.46 0.64 -35.17
N ALA A 948 74.12 1.76 -35.51
CA ALA A 948 75.20 1.77 -36.48
C ALA A 948 76.40 0.91 -36.03
N ALA A 949 76.79 0.99 -34.75
CA ALA A 949 77.85 0.17 -34.20
C ALA A 949 77.49 -1.33 -34.18
N HIS A 950 76.20 -1.68 -34.08
CA HIS A 950 75.74 -3.05 -34.19
C HIS A 950 75.82 -3.57 -35.63
N GLU A 951 75.38 -2.78 -36.61
CA GLU A 951 75.48 -3.11 -38.04
C GLU A 951 76.93 -3.25 -38.49
N ASP A 952 77.80 -2.32 -38.08
CA ASP A 952 79.23 -2.31 -38.43
C ASP A 952 80.07 -3.25 -37.56
N GLN A 953 79.47 -3.97 -36.60
CA GLN A 953 80.13 -4.82 -35.60
C GLN A 953 81.27 -4.12 -34.83
N ASN A 954 81.14 -2.81 -34.61
CA ASN A 954 82.11 -2.00 -33.88
C ASN A 954 81.87 -2.10 -32.35
N TRP A 955 82.36 -3.19 -31.76
CA TRP A 955 82.14 -3.52 -30.34
C TRP A 955 82.56 -2.44 -29.33
N PRO A 956 83.71 -1.74 -29.50
CA PRO A 956 84.07 -0.64 -28.61
C PRO A 956 83.08 0.52 -28.65
N GLU A 957 82.53 0.83 -29.82
CA GLU A 957 81.54 1.91 -29.96
C GLU A 957 80.17 1.48 -29.41
N LEU A 958 79.77 0.23 -29.63
CA LEU A 958 78.54 -0.34 -29.08
C LEU A 958 78.56 -0.32 -27.54
N ALA A 959 79.68 -0.72 -26.93
CA ALA A 959 79.88 -0.64 -25.48
C ALA A 959 79.81 0.82 -24.98
N ARG A 960 80.38 1.77 -25.73
CA ARG A 960 80.36 3.18 -25.34
C ARG A 960 78.97 3.78 -25.44
N ALA A 961 78.23 3.50 -26.51
CA ALA A 961 76.85 3.98 -26.70
C ALA A 961 75.90 3.39 -25.63
N ALA A 962 75.97 2.07 -25.37
CA ALA A 962 75.17 1.42 -24.32
C ALA A 962 75.46 2.02 -22.93
N HIS A 963 76.73 2.27 -22.63
CA HIS A 963 77.13 2.87 -21.36
C HIS A 963 76.64 4.32 -21.21
N ARG A 964 76.63 5.11 -22.30
CA ARG A 964 76.07 6.47 -22.28
C ARG A 964 74.56 6.45 -22.09
N MET A 965 73.85 5.56 -22.77
CA MET A 965 72.39 5.37 -22.59
C MET A 965 72.03 4.99 -21.16
N LYS A 966 72.84 4.15 -20.50
CA LYS A 966 72.67 3.82 -19.07
C LYS A 966 72.55 5.09 -18.21
N GLY A 967 73.39 6.09 -18.47
CA GLY A 967 73.36 7.36 -17.74
C GLY A 967 72.03 8.10 -17.88
N SER A 968 71.47 8.13 -19.09
CA SER A 968 70.17 8.76 -19.36
C SER A 968 69.01 8.04 -18.67
N TRP A 969 69.04 6.70 -18.60
CA TRP A 969 68.01 5.91 -17.93
C TRP A 969 68.08 6.00 -16.39
N LEU A 970 69.28 6.05 -15.82
CA LEU A 970 69.47 6.33 -14.38
C LEU A 970 69.02 7.73 -14.01
N LEU A 971 69.28 8.71 -14.88
CA LEU A 971 68.83 10.08 -14.68
C LEU A 971 67.29 10.15 -14.55
N LEU A 972 66.59 9.31 -15.30
CA LEU A 972 65.13 9.18 -15.27
C LEU A 972 64.62 8.25 -14.15
N GLY A 973 65.49 7.72 -13.29
CA GLY A 973 65.12 6.86 -12.16
C GLY A 973 64.60 5.47 -12.57
N ILE A 974 64.95 4.98 -13.77
CA ILE A 974 64.51 3.67 -14.28
C ILE A 974 65.67 2.67 -14.20
N ASP A 975 65.88 2.12 -12.99
CA ASP A 975 67.04 1.29 -12.65
C ASP A 975 67.09 -0.07 -13.38
N ASP A 976 65.93 -0.66 -13.66
CA ASP A 976 65.84 -1.96 -14.33
C ASP A 976 66.42 -1.89 -15.75
N ILE A 977 66.12 -0.83 -16.50
CA ILE A 977 66.63 -0.62 -17.87
C ILE A 977 68.10 -0.20 -17.85
N ALA A 978 68.54 0.56 -16.85
CA ALA A 978 69.95 0.87 -16.66
C ALA A 978 70.80 -0.40 -16.42
N THR A 979 70.24 -1.42 -15.77
CA THR A 979 70.90 -2.71 -15.56
C THR A 979 71.09 -3.46 -16.87
N HIS A 980 70.07 -3.47 -17.75
CA HIS A 980 70.17 -4.06 -19.08
C HIS A 980 71.19 -3.32 -19.96
N CYS A 981 71.28 -1.98 -19.85
CA CYS A 981 72.33 -1.21 -20.53
C CYS A 981 73.74 -1.60 -20.06
N GLN A 982 73.91 -1.89 -18.77
CA GLN A 982 75.18 -2.35 -18.21
C GLN A 982 75.54 -3.75 -18.71
N GLN A 983 74.57 -4.67 -18.73
CA GLN A 983 74.77 -6.03 -19.26
C GLN A 983 75.20 -5.98 -20.74
N LEU A 984 74.52 -5.15 -21.56
CA LEU A 984 74.89 -4.96 -22.95
C LEU A 984 76.29 -4.34 -23.11
N THR A 985 76.67 -3.40 -22.23
CA THR A 985 78.02 -2.82 -22.21
C THR A 985 79.09 -3.87 -21.93
N ASP A 986 78.86 -4.74 -20.95
CA ASP A 986 79.84 -5.75 -20.55
C ASP A 986 79.93 -6.91 -21.57
N ALA A 987 78.80 -7.29 -22.17
CA ALA A 987 78.77 -8.22 -23.30
C ALA A 987 79.55 -7.68 -24.52
N ALA A 988 79.36 -6.40 -24.85
CA ALA A 988 80.04 -5.75 -25.96
C ALA A 988 81.57 -5.68 -25.75
N LYS A 989 82.06 -5.43 -24.52
CA LYS A 989 83.50 -5.52 -24.21
C LYS A 989 84.10 -6.91 -24.44
N GLN A 990 83.27 -7.95 -24.31
CA GLN A 990 83.62 -9.34 -24.61
C GLN A 990 83.34 -9.72 -26.07
N GLN A 991 82.99 -8.75 -26.92
CA GLN A 991 82.67 -8.91 -28.34
C GLN A 991 81.47 -9.86 -28.59
N ARG A 992 80.45 -9.79 -27.72
CA ARG A 992 79.17 -10.53 -27.87
C ARG A 992 77.97 -9.60 -27.79
N LEU A 993 76.88 -9.99 -28.44
CA LEU A 993 75.58 -9.31 -28.35
C LEU A 993 74.60 -10.15 -27.52
N GLU A 994 73.84 -9.49 -26.66
CA GLU A 994 72.67 -10.02 -25.98
C GLU A 994 71.40 -9.50 -26.70
N PRO A 995 70.75 -10.32 -27.57
CA PRO A 995 69.70 -9.85 -28.46
C PRO A 995 68.46 -9.34 -27.70
N GLU A 996 68.06 -10.05 -26.64
CA GLU A 996 66.89 -9.67 -25.84
C GLU A 996 67.09 -8.32 -25.14
N SER A 997 68.29 -8.08 -24.59
CA SER A 997 68.62 -6.79 -23.98
C SER A 997 68.73 -5.66 -25.01
N PHE A 998 69.25 -5.97 -26.20
CA PHE A 998 69.37 -5.00 -27.30
C PHE A 998 68.00 -4.57 -27.84
N ASP A 999 67.13 -5.52 -28.19
CA ASP A 999 65.81 -5.24 -28.75
C ASP A 999 64.89 -4.55 -27.74
N LEU A 1000 64.93 -4.99 -26.47
CA LEU A 1000 64.21 -4.33 -25.39
C LEU A 1000 64.65 -2.87 -25.21
N LEU A 1001 65.97 -2.63 -25.24
CA LEU A 1001 66.52 -1.29 -25.10
C LEU A 1001 66.10 -0.38 -26.25
N ILE A 1002 66.21 -0.84 -27.51
CA ILE A 1002 65.79 -0.07 -28.69
C ILE A 1002 64.28 0.24 -28.65
N SER A 1003 63.46 -0.76 -28.35
CA SER A 1003 62.00 -0.61 -28.27
C SER A 1003 61.58 0.42 -27.21
N LEU A 1004 62.13 0.32 -26.00
CA LEU A 1004 61.82 1.25 -24.92
C LEU A 1004 62.41 2.65 -25.17
N THR A 1005 63.61 2.77 -25.74
CA THR A 1005 64.18 4.07 -26.12
C THR A 1005 63.31 4.76 -27.17
N ASN A 1006 62.81 4.03 -28.18
CA ASN A 1006 61.91 4.61 -29.19
C ASN A 1006 60.59 5.09 -28.58
N ARG A 1007 60.03 4.32 -27.64
CA ARG A 1007 58.81 4.71 -26.92
C ARG A 1007 59.05 5.95 -26.05
N LEU A 1008 60.18 6.00 -25.34
CA LEU A 1008 60.57 7.16 -24.53
C LEU A 1008 60.78 8.41 -25.40
N LEU A 1009 61.46 8.30 -26.54
CA LEU A 1009 61.67 9.43 -27.45
C LEU A 1009 60.35 10.03 -27.95
N LYS A 1010 59.38 9.18 -28.31
CA LYS A 1010 58.04 9.61 -28.71
C LYS A 1010 57.30 10.33 -27.58
N GLN A 1011 57.46 9.87 -26.34
CA GLN A 1011 56.89 10.55 -25.18
C GLN A 1011 57.57 11.89 -24.90
N LEU A 1012 58.91 11.98 -24.97
CA LEU A 1012 59.66 13.23 -24.77
C LEU A 1012 59.31 14.31 -25.80
N GLU A 1013 59.05 13.93 -27.06
CA GLU A 1013 58.61 14.83 -28.12
C GLU A 1013 57.28 15.52 -27.78
N SER A 1014 56.38 14.80 -27.12
CA SER A 1014 55.08 15.34 -26.68
C SER A 1014 55.20 16.38 -25.54
N TYR A 1015 56.31 16.37 -24.78
CA TYR A 1015 56.57 17.32 -23.69
C TYR A 1015 57.35 18.57 -24.13
N GLY A 1016 57.98 18.55 -25.31
CA GLY A 1016 58.74 19.69 -25.85
C GLY A 1016 57.88 20.78 -26.51
N THR A 1017 56.60 20.50 -26.78
CA THR A 1017 55.73 21.33 -27.65
C THR A 1017 54.53 21.97 -26.93
N HIS A 1018 54.20 21.58 -25.70
CA HIS A 1018 53.05 22.08 -24.94
C HIS A 1018 53.33 22.22 -23.43
N PRO A 1019 52.76 23.23 -22.73
CA PRO A 1019 52.96 23.42 -21.29
C PRO A 1019 52.35 22.25 -20.47
N PHE A 1020 53.13 21.78 -19.48
CA PHE A 1020 52.89 20.55 -18.69
C PHE A 1020 51.59 20.58 -17.85
N SER A 1021 51.02 21.76 -17.62
CA SER A 1021 49.90 21.99 -16.70
C SER A 1021 48.51 21.59 -17.23
N GLN A 1022 48.39 21.03 -18.44
CA GLN A 1022 47.09 20.76 -19.06
C GLN A 1022 46.77 19.29 -19.34
N ARG A 1023 47.53 18.31 -18.81
CA ARG A 1023 47.29 16.88 -19.12
C ARG A 1023 47.51 15.96 -17.92
N ALA A 1024 46.65 16.09 -16.90
CA ALA A 1024 46.44 15.07 -15.87
C ALA A 1024 45.07 14.41 -16.08
#